data_AF-A0A0N8K1E2-F1
#
_entry.id   AF-A0A0N8K1E2-F1
#
_cell.length_a   1.000
_cell.length_b   1.000
_cell.length_c   1.000
_cell.angle_alpha   90.00
_cell.angle_beta   90.00
_cell.angle_gamma   90.00
#
_symmetry.space_group_name_H-M   'P 1'
#
loop_
_entity.id
_entity.type
_entity.pdbx_description
1 polymer ?
#
loop_
_entity_poly.entity_id
_entity_poly.type
_entity_poly.pdbx_seq_one_letter_code
_entity_poly.pdbx_strand_id
1 'polypeptide(L)'
;SRAEIPPGRTDVSSDASSRTAAGFPFLRSEPMSCRGPPFQQSRPLKGPGWRCAEALSSRAAQGGAPGSNADGTALRLWMVRASAQVSYPAALLWSICVVVDQEQDPSYWNTQARATLQAALKLRPQAHRAKNIILFLGDGMGVSTVSAARILRGQMEGHPGEETVLAMDSFPYLALSKTYSVDKQVADSASTATAYHCGVKANSKTVGLSAASSPYECNTTFGNEVSSVLHRAKAQGKSVGIVTTTRVQHASPAAAYAHSVSRSWYSDADMPSSARREGCTDIAMQLVSNTDIDVILGGGRMYMTPKGTPDPEYPSSNSRQGHRKDKKNLVDVWLKARQGKNAQYVWHKEQFDAVDVKSTDRLMGLFEPKDMRFELFRNRTRDPSIVDMTEKAIRILSKNPKGFFLFVEDKGRIDHGHHDGIAKLALTEVVMFDRAVQRASQLTDESDTLTVVTADHSHVFTFGGNTPRGNPIFGLAPKKADDMMPFTSILYANGPGYMHVNGTRGNITSVDYLDEEYMQQAAVPLDSETHGGEDVAIYAKGPMAHLFHGVKEQNYVAHVLAYAACLEPYTDCPPNTPGSGSCLDYIGYVSRTHSCSTEEEQDPSFWNVKGQEALRVALDLKPNVHRAKNLILFLGDGMGVTTVTAARILKGQMAGKSGEETTLKMDTFPYVALSKTYNVDQQMPDSAGTGTAYMCGVKANYGTLGVSAAVKRSDCKMTKGKEVESVLHRARKAGKSVGIVSTARVQHASPAAGYAHVADRNWYSDADLPADAVNGGCRDIAYQLIHNTDINVILGGGRAYMLPKETNDPEYSSRTGERLDKRNLITEWLSMKPNSRYVWNKAEFDAVKDWETDYLMGLFEPKDTRYELDRNNTMDPSLTEMVEKAIKILKKNPEGFYLFVEDKGRIDHGHHDSKAKYALTEAVEFDRAIERATELTSELDTLFVATADHSHVFSFGGHSPRGNPVLGLSSRIAEDLKPFTTALYGNGPGYKVINGSREEVNSTVAGSNDYMQQSAVPLDSETHGSEDVVIFAKGPMAHLFHSVQEQSYIAHVMAYAACIEPYTDCLLPLRDNSQAAPSLSKLFVILLGILPALPSLLLT
;
A
#
# COMPACT_ATOMS: atom_id res chain seq x y z
N SER A 1 -40.92 29.69 -47.18
CA SER A 1 -41.52 30.82 -46.42
C SER A 1 -40.49 31.23 -45.39
N ARG A 2 -39.98 32.47 -45.28
CA ARG A 2 -40.65 33.79 -45.12
C ARG A 2 -41.50 33.88 -43.85
N ALA A 3 -41.45 34.96 -43.06
CA ALA A 3 -40.87 36.31 -43.29
C ALA A 3 -40.02 36.76 -42.06
N GLU A 4 -38.87 37.47 -42.20
CA GLU A 4 -38.69 38.95 -42.26
C GLU A 4 -39.02 39.63 -40.88
N ILE A 5 -38.14 40.27 -40.09
CA ILE A 5 -37.01 41.22 -40.31
C ILE A 5 -37.56 42.59 -40.82
N PRO A 6 -37.26 43.80 -40.23
CA PRO A 6 -35.91 44.41 -40.28
C PRO A 6 -35.61 45.43 -39.09
N PRO A 7 -34.70 46.46 -39.16
CA PRO A 7 -33.81 46.88 -38.04
C PRO A 7 -34.10 48.35 -37.57
N GLY A 8 -33.31 49.10 -36.78
CA GLY A 8 -31.90 49.03 -36.33
C GLY A 8 -31.01 50.08 -37.05
N ARG A 9 -30.28 50.92 -36.28
CA ARG A 9 -29.41 52.05 -36.69
C ARG A 9 -28.60 52.60 -35.48
N THR A 10 -27.59 53.48 -35.55
CA THR A 10 -26.38 53.73 -36.41
C THR A 10 -25.69 55.01 -35.88
N ASP A 11 -24.38 55.31 -35.93
CA ASP A 11 -23.10 54.57 -35.96
C ASP A 11 -21.95 55.62 -35.81
N VAL A 12 -20.80 55.31 -35.17
CA VAL A 12 -19.56 56.13 -35.22
C VAL A 12 -18.31 55.24 -35.23
N SER A 13 -17.38 55.51 -36.16
CA SER A 13 -16.10 54.79 -36.38
C SER A 13 -14.87 55.61 -35.93
N SER A 14 -13.65 55.08 -35.77
CA SER A 14 -12.67 54.76 -36.85
C SER A 14 -11.44 54.07 -36.22
N ASP A 15 -10.79 53.02 -36.79
CA ASP A 15 -10.06 52.86 -38.08
C ASP A 15 -8.59 53.38 -38.00
N ALA A 16 -7.53 52.81 -38.57
CA ALA A 16 -7.27 51.63 -39.43
C ALA A 16 -5.99 50.88 -38.91
N SER A 17 -5.19 50.00 -39.55
CA SER A 17 -5.03 49.32 -40.87
C SER A 17 -3.96 48.19 -40.68
N SER A 18 -3.58 47.24 -41.55
CA SER A 18 -4.09 46.61 -42.80
C SER A 18 -3.07 45.51 -43.25
N ARG A 19 -3.30 44.85 -44.41
CA ARG A 19 -2.41 43.90 -45.17
C ARG A 19 -2.30 42.43 -44.70
N THR A 20 -2.31 41.40 -45.56
CA THR A 20 -3.07 41.06 -46.80
C THR A 20 -2.81 39.58 -47.16
N ALA A 21 -3.66 38.93 -47.98
CA ALA A 21 -3.65 37.46 -48.19
C ALA A 21 -3.76 36.98 -49.66
N ALA A 22 -3.49 35.69 -49.90
CA ALA A 22 -3.85 34.87 -51.07
C ALA A 22 -3.66 33.36 -50.72
N GLY A 23 -4.27 32.36 -51.37
CA GLY A 23 -5.35 32.39 -52.36
C GLY A 23 -5.23 31.34 -53.49
N PHE A 24 -5.72 30.10 -53.31
CA PHE A 24 -5.81 29.06 -54.35
C PHE A 24 -7.10 28.20 -54.24
N PRO A 25 -7.63 27.60 -55.34
CA PRO A 25 -8.99 27.00 -55.38
C PRO A 25 -9.05 25.47 -55.59
N PHE A 26 -10.27 24.92 -55.53
CA PHE A 26 -10.67 23.53 -55.80
C PHE A 26 -10.75 23.16 -57.30
N LEU A 27 -10.61 21.86 -57.61
CA LEU A 27 -11.29 21.17 -58.72
C LEU A 27 -11.42 19.65 -58.47
N ARG A 28 -12.30 18.95 -59.20
CA ARG A 28 -12.58 17.49 -59.11
C ARG A 28 -12.65 16.85 -60.51
N SER A 29 -12.15 15.62 -60.64
CA SER A 29 -12.64 14.63 -61.61
C SER A 29 -12.16 13.20 -61.29
N GLU A 30 -12.97 12.20 -61.65
CA GLU A 30 -12.70 10.75 -61.64
C GLU A 30 -12.95 10.21 -63.08
N PRO A 31 -13.08 8.88 -63.35
CA PRO A 31 -12.48 7.66 -62.78
C PRO A 31 -11.83 6.77 -63.87
N MET A 32 -11.28 5.61 -63.52
CA MET A 32 -11.11 4.47 -64.46
C MET A 32 -11.17 3.10 -63.76
N SER A 33 -11.63 2.04 -64.44
CA SER A 33 -11.71 0.68 -63.86
C SER A 33 -11.71 -0.49 -64.86
N CYS A 34 -11.28 -1.67 -64.37
CA CYS A 34 -11.68 -3.03 -64.74
C CYS A 34 -11.40 -3.63 -66.15
N ARG A 35 -10.67 -4.76 -66.17
CA ARG A 35 -11.19 -6.15 -66.44
C ARG A 35 -10.08 -7.23 -66.29
N GLY A 36 -10.45 -8.47 -65.91
CA GLY A 36 -9.58 -9.67 -65.77
C GLY A 36 -9.71 -10.65 -66.97
N PRO A 37 -9.70 -12.01 -66.83
CA PRO A 37 -9.62 -12.90 -65.65
C PRO A 37 -8.60 -14.10 -65.81
N PRO A 38 -8.91 -15.42 -65.58
CA PRO A 38 -8.83 -16.20 -64.31
C PRO A 38 -7.93 -17.48 -64.33
N PHE A 39 -7.76 -18.19 -63.19
CA PHE A 39 -7.84 -19.67 -63.07
C PHE A 39 -7.96 -20.16 -61.59
N GLN A 40 -8.00 -21.47 -61.30
CA GLN A 40 -8.63 -22.06 -60.09
C GLN A 40 -7.73 -22.87 -59.11
N GLN A 41 -8.08 -22.78 -57.81
CA GLN A 41 -8.06 -23.80 -56.73
C GLN A 41 -6.85 -24.76 -56.50
N SER A 42 -6.30 -24.78 -55.27
CA SER A 42 -6.58 -25.87 -54.28
C SER A 42 -5.87 -25.73 -52.90
N ARG A 43 -6.68 -25.64 -51.83
CA ARG A 43 -6.56 -26.07 -50.39
C ARG A 43 -5.22 -25.98 -49.57
N PRO A 44 -5.27 -26.03 -48.21
CA PRO A 44 -4.38 -25.23 -47.36
C PRO A 44 -3.28 -25.98 -46.59
N LEU A 45 -2.35 -25.22 -46.00
CA LEU A 45 -1.41 -25.65 -44.95
C LEU A 45 -1.64 -24.89 -43.63
N LYS A 46 -1.25 -25.53 -42.51
CA LYS A 46 -1.36 -24.99 -41.14
C LYS A 46 -0.04 -24.32 -40.71
N GLY A 47 -0.11 -23.40 -39.76
CA GLY A 47 1.08 -22.73 -39.18
C GLY A 47 1.92 -23.64 -38.27
N PRO A 48 3.16 -23.24 -37.94
CA PRO A 48 4.07 -24.02 -37.12
C PRO A 48 3.77 -23.88 -35.61
N GLY A 49 3.50 -25.01 -34.95
CA GLY A 49 3.58 -25.11 -33.49
C GLY A 49 5.00 -25.47 -33.06
N TRP A 50 5.53 -24.82 -32.02
CA TRP A 50 6.84 -25.14 -31.48
C TRP A 50 6.83 -26.49 -30.77
N ARG A 51 7.90 -27.29 -30.97
CA ARG A 51 8.18 -28.50 -30.19
C ARG A 51 9.61 -28.44 -29.71
N CYS A 52 9.81 -28.48 -28.40
CA CYS A 52 11.10 -28.89 -27.85
C CYS A 52 11.29 -30.40 -28.10
N ALA A 53 12.54 -30.83 -28.28
CA ALA A 53 12.90 -32.23 -28.45
C ALA A 53 13.96 -32.61 -27.42
N GLU A 54 13.68 -33.64 -26.64
CA GLU A 54 14.66 -34.26 -25.73
C GLU A 54 15.69 -35.05 -26.53
N ALA A 55 16.94 -35.10 -26.05
CA ALA A 55 17.96 -36.02 -26.53
C ALA A 55 18.83 -36.47 -25.35
N LEU A 56 18.68 -37.73 -24.93
CA LEU A 56 19.44 -38.35 -23.85
C LEU A 56 20.53 -39.31 -24.38
N SER A 57 21.60 -39.46 -23.59
CA SER A 57 22.55 -40.59 -23.62
C SER A 57 23.36 -40.78 -24.93
N SER A 58 24.67 -40.53 -24.96
CA SER A 58 25.65 -41.33 -24.20
C SER A 58 27.10 -40.97 -24.59
N ARG A 59 28.05 -41.04 -23.62
CA ARG A 59 29.34 -41.76 -23.76
C ARG A 59 30.08 -41.83 -22.41
N ALA A 60 31.02 -42.79 -22.34
CA ALA A 60 31.64 -43.25 -21.10
C ALA A 60 32.85 -42.41 -20.64
N ALA A 61 33.27 -42.62 -19.39
CA ALA A 61 34.35 -41.90 -18.73
C ALA A 61 35.74 -42.51 -18.93
N GLN A 62 36.75 -41.63 -18.96
CA GLN A 62 38.17 -41.81 -18.58
C GLN A 62 38.80 -40.39 -18.63
N GLY A 63 39.75 -39.98 -17.78
CA GLY A 63 40.38 -40.67 -16.66
C GLY A 63 41.85 -40.26 -16.52
N GLY A 64 42.16 -39.16 -15.84
CA GLY A 64 43.54 -38.68 -15.66
C GLY A 64 43.63 -37.35 -14.90
N ALA A 65 44.69 -37.18 -14.11
CA ALA A 65 44.96 -36.01 -13.24
C ALA A 65 46.48 -35.67 -13.27
N PRO A 66 47.06 -34.87 -12.37
CA PRO A 66 47.04 -33.40 -12.50
C PRO A 66 48.43 -32.73 -12.37
N GLY A 67 48.48 -31.42 -12.60
CA GLY A 67 49.54 -30.51 -12.13
C GLY A 67 49.68 -29.26 -12.99
N SER A 68 50.42 -28.20 -12.61
CA SER A 68 50.82 -27.69 -11.28
C SER A 68 51.80 -26.51 -11.51
N ASN A 69 51.54 -25.33 -10.91
CA ASN A 69 52.46 -24.17 -10.81
C ASN A 69 52.85 -23.50 -12.16
N ALA A 70 53.36 -22.25 -12.22
CA ALA A 70 53.19 -21.04 -11.38
C ALA A 70 53.75 -19.81 -12.13
N ASP A 71 53.39 -18.60 -11.66
CA ASP A 71 54.06 -17.29 -11.87
C ASP A 71 54.25 -16.70 -13.29
N GLY A 72 54.49 -15.38 -13.36
CA GLY A 72 55.05 -14.70 -14.56
C GLY A 72 54.39 -13.39 -15.02
N THR A 73 54.47 -12.29 -14.24
CA THR A 73 53.99 -10.96 -14.68
C THR A 73 54.95 -10.25 -15.64
N ALA A 74 54.44 -9.71 -16.77
CA ALA A 74 55.08 -8.59 -17.48
C ALA A 74 54.08 -7.80 -18.37
N LEU A 75 54.15 -6.47 -18.35
CA LEU A 75 53.41 -5.60 -19.27
C LEU A 75 54.06 -5.52 -20.66
N ARG A 76 53.26 -5.39 -21.71
CA ARG A 76 53.50 -4.36 -22.75
C ARG A 76 52.24 -3.95 -23.49
N LEU A 77 52.23 -2.68 -23.90
CA LEU A 77 51.08 -1.96 -24.46
C LEU A 77 51.05 -2.06 -25.99
N TRP A 78 49.87 -2.26 -26.58
CA TRP A 78 49.57 -1.87 -27.98
C TRP A 78 48.11 -1.43 -28.10
N MET A 79 47.88 -0.30 -28.77
CA MET A 79 46.53 0.16 -29.13
C MET A 79 46.14 -0.39 -30.50
N VAL A 80 44.93 -0.93 -30.61
CA VAL A 80 44.21 -1.06 -31.89
C VAL A 80 42.76 -0.61 -31.65
N ARG A 81 42.27 0.35 -32.45
CA ARG A 81 40.84 0.66 -32.52
C ARG A 81 40.17 -0.35 -33.46
N ALA A 82 39.15 -1.05 -32.97
CA ALA A 82 38.23 -1.83 -33.80
C ALA A 82 36.79 -1.60 -33.30
N SER A 83 35.85 -1.41 -34.23
CA SER A 83 34.46 -1.10 -33.91
C SER A 83 33.72 -2.36 -33.46
N ALA A 84 33.19 -2.37 -32.24
CA ALA A 84 32.38 -3.47 -31.73
C ALA A 84 30.88 -3.25 -32.02
N GLN A 85 30.29 -4.08 -32.87
CA GLN A 85 28.84 -4.31 -32.83
C GLN A 85 28.55 -5.16 -31.59
N VAL A 86 27.63 -4.71 -30.74
CA VAL A 86 27.31 -5.41 -29.48
C VAL A 86 26.39 -6.59 -29.76
N SER A 87 26.96 -7.78 -29.82
CA SER A 87 26.21 -9.03 -29.69
C SER A 87 25.99 -9.35 -28.21
N TYR A 88 24.75 -9.24 -27.73
CA TYR A 88 24.40 -9.63 -26.36
C TYR A 88 24.60 -11.15 -26.16
N PRO A 89 25.31 -11.60 -25.12
CA PRO A 89 25.61 -13.02 -24.92
C PRO A 89 24.45 -13.79 -24.28
N ALA A 90 24.27 -15.05 -24.69
CA ALA A 90 23.19 -15.93 -24.23
C ALA A 90 23.20 -16.26 -22.71
N ALA A 91 24.23 -15.85 -21.97
CA ALA A 91 24.34 -16.06 -20.52
C ALA A 91 23.19 -15.41 -19.73
N LEU A 92 22.66 -14.26 -20.17
CA LEU A 92 21.54 -13.59 -19.50
C LEU A 92 20.25 -14.43 -19.55
N LEU A 93 19.95 -15.02 -20.72
CA LEU A 93 18.78 -15.87 -20.93
C LEU A 93 18.83 -17.14 -20.05
N TRP A 94 20.02 -17.67 -19.78
CA TRP A 94 20.18 -18.82 -18.89
C TRP A 94 19.86 -18.48 -17.43
N SER A 95 20.33 -17.34 -16.91
CA SER A 95 20.00 -16.91 -15.55
C SER A 95 18.51 -16.66 -15.32
N ILE A 96 17.78 -16.16 -16.32
CA ILE A 96 16.35 -15.84 -16.18
C ILE A 96 15.50 -17.12 -16.05
N CYS A 97 15.73 -18.14 -16.88
CA CYS A 97 15.04 -19.44 -16.72
C CYS A 97 15.33 -20.10 -15.37
N VAL A 98 16.59 -20.05 -14.91
CA VAL A 98 17.05 -20.72 -13.68
C VAL A 98 16.34 -20.21 -12.41
N VAL A 99 15.81 -18.98 -12.37
CA VAL A 99 15.03 -18.48 -11.22
C VAL A 99 13.60 -19.02 -11.24
N VAL A 100 12.91 -18.92 -12.38
CA VAL A 100 11.50 -19.35 -12.52
C VAL A 100 11.34 -20.87 -12.35
N ASP A 101 12.33 -21.65 -12.75
CA ASP A 101 12.35 -23.11 -12.51
C ASP A 101 12.55 -23.47 -11.02
N GLN A 102 13.18 -22.61 -10.21
CA GLN A 102 13.33 -22.83 -8.76
C GLN A 102 12.06 -22.50 -7.98
N GLU A 103 11.30 -21.48 -8.39
CA GLU A 103 10.03 -21.10 -7.75
C GLU A 103 8.95 -22.22 -7.80
N GLN A 104 9.11 -23.22 -8.67
CA GLN A 104 8.24 -24.40 -8.76
C GLN A 104 8.47 -25.44 -7.65
N ASP A 105 9.62 -25.41 -6.97
CA ASP A 105 9.95 -26.30 -5.86
C ASP A 105 9.56 -25.66 -4.50
N PRO A 106 8.71 -26.32 -3.69
CA PRO A 106 8.47 -25.93 -2.29
C PRO A 106 9.74 -25.63 -1.49
N SER A 107 10.87 -26.29 -1.79
CA SER A 107 12.13 -26.11 -1.05
C SER A 107 12.69 -24.69 -1.15
N TYR A 108 12.46 -23.98 -2.27
CA TYR A 108 12.85 -22.58 -2.48
C TYR A 108 12.16 -21.67 -1.45
N TRP A 109 10.82 -21.66 -1.45
CA TRP A 109 10.00 -20.85 -0.54
C TRP A 109 10.25 -21.19 0.92
N ASN A 110 10.33 -22.49 1.25
CA ASN A 110 10.65 -22.96 2.61
C ASN A 110 12.02 -22.47 3.09
N THR A 111 13.02 -22.38 2.20
CA THR A 111 14.36 -21.90 2.53
C THR A 111 14.40 -20.38 2.69
N GLN A 112 13.76 -19.65 1.77
CA GLN A 112 13.62 -18.19 1.83
C GLN A 112 12.93 -17.75 3.13
N ALA A 113 11.73 -18.27 3.40
CA ALA A 113 10.96 -17.94 4.59
C ALA A 113 11.68 -18.34 5.89
N ARG A 114 12.44 -19.44 5.90
CA ARG A 114 13.29 -19.84 7.03
C ARG A 114 14.47 -18.88 7.24
N ALA A 115 15.08 -18.36 6.18
CA ALA A 115 16.13 -17.35 6.26
C ALA A 115 15.60 -16.03 6.83
N THR A 116 14.44 -15.55 6.32
CA THR A 116 13.71 -14.39 6.86
C THR A 116 13.40 -14.57 8.34
N LEU A 117 12.79 -15.70 8.72
CA LEU A 117 12.44 -16.02 10.12
C LEU A 117 13.68 -16.00 11.02
N GLN A 118 14.81 -16.54 10.56
CA GLN A 118 16.08 -16.50 11.29
C GLN A 118 16.70 -15.09 11.37
N ALA A 119 16.37 -14.17 10.47
CA ALA A 119 16.74 -12.76 10.57
C ALA A 119 15.84 -12.04 11.59
N ALA A 120 14.52 -12.22 11.49
CA ALA A 120 13.52 -11.68 12.43
C ALA A 120 13.83 -12.08 13.88
N LEU A 121 14.14 -13.35 14.13
CA LEU A 121 14.51 -13.87 15.45
C LEU A 121 15.82 -13.28 16.01
N LYS A 122 16.69 -12.73 15.16
CA LYS A 122 17.94 -12.04 15.53
C LYS A 122 17.79 -10.51 15.64
N LEU A 123 16.70 -9.93 15.11
CA LEU A 123 16.44 -8.49 15.17
C LEU A 123 16.33 -8.01 16.62
N ARG A 124 17.04 -6.93 16.98
CA ARG A 124 17.01 -6.35 18.32
C ARG A 124 16.74 -4.84 18.24
N PRO A 125 15.82 -4.29 19.05
CA PRO A 125 15.62 -2.86 19.20
C PRO A 125 16.92 -2.12 19.57
N GLN A 126 17.33 -1.18 18.72
CA GLN A 126 18.40 -0.22 19.03
C GLN A 126 17.85 0.88 19.95
N ALA A 127 17.71 0.57 21.24
CA ALA A 127 17.14 1.47 22.25
C ALA A 127 18.16 2.48 22.80
N HIS A 128 18.73 3.30 21.91
CA HIS A 128 19.64 4.40 22.26
C HIS A 128 19.44 5.60 21.35
N ARG A 129 20.05 6.74 21.72
CA ARG A 129 19.95 8.00 20.98
C ARG A 129 20.46 7.87 19.55
N ALA A 130 19.74 8.48 18.61
CA ALA A 130 20.18 8.79 17.25
C ALA A 130 21.08 10.05 17.26
N LYS A 131 22.30 9.90 16.75
CA LYS A 131 23.20 11.03 16.51
C LYS A 131 22.80 11.73 15.21
N ASN A 132 22.49 10.99 14.15
CA ASN A 132 22.01 11.54 12.89
C ASN A 132 20.56 11.08 12.64
N ILE A 133 19.80 11.91 11.92
CA ILE A 133 18.47 11.57 11.40
C ILE A 133 18.45 11.84 9.90
N ILE A 134 17.89 10.90 9.15
CA ILE A 134 17.49 11.12 7.76
C ILE A 134 16.01 10.76 7.62
N LEU A 135 15.20 11.74 7.20
CA LEU A 135 13.82 11.51 6.75
C LEU A 135 13.81 11.57 5.23
N PHE A 136 13.53 10.44 4.60
CA PHE A 136 13.23 10.29 3.18
C PHE A 136 11.73 10.37 2.95
N LEU A 137 11.30 11.22 2.02
CA LEU A 137 9.89 11.46 1.71
C LEU A 137 9.62 11.32 0.20
N GLY A 138 8.85 10.31 -0.17
CA GLY A 138 8.29 10.14 -1.51
C GLY A 138 6.94 10.85 -1.59
N ASP A 139 6.92 12.07 -2.12
CA ASP A 139 5.72 12.90 -2.26
C ASP A 139 4.72 12.16 -3.18
N GLY A 140 3.55 11.76 -2.65
CA GLY A 140 2.61 10.88 -3.36
C GLY A 140 2.98 9.38 -3.46
N MET A 141 4.01 8.88 -2.78
CA MET A 141 4.52 7.51 -2.95
C MET A 141 3.70 6.43 -2.20
N GLY A 142 2.45 6.21 -2.61
CA GLY A 142 1.53 5.20 -2.06
C GLY A 142 2.01 3.74 -2.20
N VAL A 143 1.32 2.81 -1.55
CA VAL A 143 1.71 1.38 -1.55
C VAL A 143 1.61 0.75 -2.95
N SER A 144 0.62 1.15 -3.74
CA SER A 144 0.52 0.80 -5.17
C SER A 144 1.73 1.33 -5.97
N THR A 145 2.08 2.61 -5.77
CA THR A 145 3.26 3.25 -6.38
C THR A 145 4.57 2.56 -6.01
N VAL A 146 4.79 2.20 -4.74
CA VAL A 146 5.98 1.42 -4.29
C VAL A 146 6.01 0.05 -4.97
N SER A 147 4.88 -0.66 -5.00
CA SER A 147 4.78 -2.00 -5.59
C SER A 147 5.06 -2.00 -7.09
N ALA A 148 4.52 -1.03 -7.83
CA ALA A 148 4.79 -0.85 -9.26
C ALA A 148 6.25 -0.43 -9.53
N ALA A 149 6.84 0.42 -8.67
CA ALA A 149 8.24 0.84 -8.79
C ALA A 149 9.24 -0.29 -8.49
N ARG A 150 8.92 -1.21 -7.57
CA ARG A 150 9.67 -2.45 -7.31
C ARG A 150 9.75 -3.31 -8.58
N ILE A 151 8.60 -3.51 -9.22
CA ILE A 151 8.50 -4.26 -10.49
C ILE A 151 9.30 -3.56 -11.59
N LEU A 152 9.14 -2.24 -11.75
CA LEU A 152 9.93 -1.45 -12.69
C LEU A 152 11.44 -1.60 -12.44
N ARG A 153 11.89 -1.51 -11.19
CA ARG A 153 13.31 -1.62 -10.84
C ARG A 153 13.88 -2.99 -11.22
N GLY A 154 13.17 -4.06 -10.91
CA GLY A 154 13.58 -5.42 -11.31
C GLY A 154 13.63 -5.59 -12.82
N GLN A 155 12.65 -5.06 -13.55
CA GLN A 155 12.63 -5.08 -15.02
C GLN A 155 13.77 -4.27 -15.64
N MET A 156 14.16 -3.13 -15.04
CA MET A 156 15.35 -2.37 -15.40
C MET A 156 16.66 -3.09 -15.06
N GLU A 157 16.65 -4.01 -14.09
CA GLU A 157 17.79 -4.84 -13.69
C GLU A 157 17.83 -6.20 -14.42
N GLY A 158 16.81 -6.51 -15.23
CA GLY A 158 16.72 -7.71 -16.11
C GLY A 158 15.94 -8.90 -15.53
N HIS A 159 15.17 -8.68 -14.47
CA HIS A 159 14.35 -9.67 -13.76
C HIS A 159 12.84 -9.49 -14.07
N PRO A 160 11.96 -10.44 -13.70
CA PRO A 160 10.51 -10.29 -13.85
C PRO A 160 9.95 -9.07 -13.10
N GLY A 161 10.42 -8.85 -11.86
CA GLY A 161 10.24 -7.62 -11.10
C GLY A 161 9.55 -7.80 -9.74
N GLU A 162 8.63 -8.75 -9.62
CA GLU A 162 7.78 -8.91 -8.43
C GLU A 162 8.57 -9.49 -7.23
N GLU A 163 9.58 -10.31 -7.51
CA GLU A 163 10.54 -10.84 -6.53
C GLU A 163 11.55 -9.81 -6.01
N THR A 164 11.75 -8.71 -6.73
CA THR A 164 12.79 -7.70 -6.44
C THR A 164 12.60 -7.06 -5.05
N VAL A 165 13.70 -6.55 -4.47
CA VAL A 165 13.73 -5.91 -3.14
C VAL A 165 14.32 -4.50 -3.29
N LEU A 166 13.49 -3.50 -2.99
CA LEU A 166 13.91 -2.09 -2.89
C LEU A 166 14.86 -1.89 -1.69
N ALA A 167 15.66 -0.83 -1.72
CA ALA A 167 16.46 -0.44 -0.57
C ALA A 167 15.57 -0.10 0.64
N MET A 168 14.40 0.51 0.43
CA MET A 168 13.40 0.72 1.50
C MET A 168 12.72 -0.58 1.97
N ASP A 169 12.46 -1.56 1.08
CA ASP A 169 11.90 -2.87 1.46
C ASP A 169 12.78 -3.59 2.49
N SER A 170 14.11 -3.34 2.47
CA SER A 170 15.07 -3.97 3.39
C SER A 170 15.03 -3.43 4.84
N PHE A 171 14.23 -2.41 5.13
CA PHE A 171 14.20 -1.77 6.45
C PHE A 171 13.41 -2.66 7.44
N PRO A 172 13.96 -2.97 8.63
CA PRO A 172 13.40 -4.00 9.50
C PRO A 172 12.11 -3.59 10.20
N TYR A 173 11.80 -2.31 10.37
CA TYR A 173 10.58 -1.86 11.06
C TYR A 173 9.63 -1.16 10.08
N LEU A 174 8.33 -1.45 10.20
CA LEU A 174 7.28 -0.95 9.31
C LEU A 174 6.03 -0.54 10.11
N ALA A 175 5.42 0.57 9.70
CA ALA A 175 4.13 1.05 10.20
C ALA A 175 3.28 1.61 9.05
N LEU A 176 2.00 1.86 9.32
CA LEU A 176 1.10 2.63 8.44
C LEU A 176 0.82 4.02 9.04
N SER A 177 0.64 5.01 8.16
CA SER A 177 0.45 6.42 8.47
C SER A 177 -0.88 6.93 7.94
N LYS A 178 -1.82 7.28 8.83
CA LYS A 178 -3.10 7.91 8.46
C LYS A 178 -2.89 9.35 7.99
N THR A 179 -3.14 9.60 6.71
CA THR A 179 -2.71 10.80 5.95
C THR A 179 -3.61 12.04 6.12
N TYR A 180 -4.90 11.85 6.43
CA TYR A 180 -5.95 12.89 6.47
C TYR A 180 -5.55 14.22 7.18
N SER A 181 -5.99 15.36 6.63
CA SER A 181 -5.86 16.71 7.23
C SER A 181 -6.99 17.00 8.21
N VAL A 182 -6.86 18.01 9.07
CA VAL A 182 -7.95 18.36 10.02
C VAL A 182 -9.25 18.71 9.28
N ASP A 183 -9.16 19.45 8.17
CA ASP A 183 -10.27 19.89 7.32
C ASP A 183 -10.55 19.01 6.08
N LYS A 184 -9.73 17.98 5.79
CA LYS A 184 -9.82 17.15 4.57
C LYS A 184 -9.70 15.66 4.82
N GLN A 185 -10.59 14.88 4.19
CA GLN A 185 -10.48 13.42 4.11
C GLN A 185 -9.28 12.99 3.24
N VAL A 186 -9.04 13.70 2.12
CA VAL A 186 -7.91 13.51 1.19
C VAL A 186 -7.00 14.71 1.37
N ALA A 187 -5.84 14.47 1.97
CA ALA A 187 -4.93 15.52 2.39
C ALA A 187 -4.16 16.16 1.23
N ASP A 188 -3.44 17.25 1.50
CA ASP A 188 -2.47 17.81 0.56
C ASP A 188 -1.10 18.04 1.21
N SER A 189 -0.06 17.99 0.38
CA SER A 189 1.38 18.09 0.69
C SER A 189 1.86 19.26 1.56
N ALA A 190 0.98 20.20 1.95
CA ALA A 190 1.24 21.25 2.93
C ALA A 190 0.81 20.85 4.36
N SER A 191 -0.41 20.31 4.48
CA SER A 191 -0.96 19.84 5.75
C SER A 191 -0.25 18.58 6.27
N THR A 192 0.07 17.65 5.37
CA THR A 192 0.81 16.42 5.66
C THR A 192 2.24 16.73 6.11
N ALA A 193 2.90 17.66 5.43
CA ALA A 193 4.23 18.13 5.78
C ALA A 193 4.29 18.80 7.14
N THR A 194 3.27 19.57 7.51
CA THR A 194 3.15 20.11 8.87
C THR A 194 3.01 18.98 9.91
N ALA A 195 2.31 17.89 9.59
CA ALA A 195 2.25 16.71 10.44
C ALA A 195 3.62 16.04 10.60
N TYR A 196 4.26 15.57 9.52
CA TYR A 196 5.52 14.80 9.63
C TYR A 196 6.77 15.64 9.95
N HIS A 197 6.77 16.97 9.72
CA HIS A 197 7.84 17.85 10.16
C HIS A 197 7.63 18.46 11.55
N CYS A 198 6.40 18.81 11.96
CA CYS A 198 6.18 19.55 13.22
C CYS A 198 5.54 18.72 14.34
N GLY A 199 4.83 17.64 14.02
CA GLY A 199 4.11 16.83 15.02
C GLY A 199 2.69 17.31 15.31
N VAL A 200 2.13 18.14 14.45
CA VAL A 200 0.77 18.68 14.57
C VAL A 200 0.07 18.54 13.21
N LYS A 201 -1.11 17.91 13.16
CA LYS A 201 -1.91 17.93 11.92
C LYS A 201 -2.51 19.32 11.72
N ALA A 202 -2.59 19.74 10.46
CA ALA A 202 -2.96 21.08 10.06
C ALA A 202 -4.12 21.08 9.05
N ASN A 203 -4.58 22.28 8.69
CA ASN A 203 -5.54 22.49 7.60
C ASN A 203 -4.83 22.45 6.24
N SER A 204 -5.54 22.03 5.20
CA SER A 204 -5.03 21.98 3.84
C SER A 204 -4.55 23.36 3.35
N LYS A 205 -3.49 23.35 2.54
CA LYS A 205 -2.79 24.53 1.99
C LYS A 205 -2.05 25.41 3.01
N THR A 206 -2.13 25.16 4.33
CA THR A 206 -1.27 25.81 5.33
C THR A 206 0.03 25.01 5.58
N VAL A 207 1.10 25.72 5.95
CA VAL A 207 2.46 25.20 6.08
C VAL A 207 3.03 25.65 7.42
N GLY A 208 3.42 24.72 8.29
CA GLY A 208 4.06 25.02 9.57
C GLY A 208 3.14 25.71 10.59
N LEU A 209 1.82 25.58 10.45
CA LEU A 209 0.81 26.20 11.32
C LEU A 209 -0.15 25.16 11.92
N SER A 210 -0.77 25.51 13.05
CA SER A 210 -1.88 24.76 13.64
C SER A 210 -3.13 24.76 12.76
N ALA A 211 -4.08 23.86 13.05
CA ALA A 211 -5.40 23.89 12.43
C ALA A 211 -6.33 24.99 12.99
N ALA A 212 -5.87 25.81 13.95
CA ALA A 212 -6.50 27.09 14.29
C ALA A 212 -6.12 28.23 13.31
N SER A 213 -5.30 27.95 12.28
CA SER A 213 -5.01 28.88 11.18
C SER A 213 -5.94 28.66 9.97
N SER A 214 -6.47 29.75 9.42
CA SER A 214 -7.33 29.74 8.24
C SER A 214 -6.48 29.85 6.96
N PRO A 215 -6.70 29.00 5.94
CA PRO A 215 -6.03 29.15 4.65
C PRO A 215 -6.23 30.56 4.05
N TYR A 216 -5.13 31.14 3.57
CA TYR A 216 -5.01 32.48 2.97
C TYR A 216 -5.24 33.70 3.90
N GLU A 217 -5.69 33.53 5.15
CA GLU A 217 -5.94 34.64 6.09
C GLU A 217 -4.70 34.96 6.94
N CYS A 218 -3.86 35.89 6.47
CA CYS A 218 -2.54 36.16 7.04
C CYS A 218 -2.53 36.43 8.55
N ASN A 219 -3.52 37.16 9.07
CA ASN A 219 -3.68 37.46 10.49
C ASN A 219 -3.78 36.20 11.38
N THR A 220 -4.21 35.05 10.84
CA THR A 220 -4.30 33.78 11.57
C THR A 220 -2.98 33.00 11.65
N THR A 221 -1.90 33.52 11.05
CA THR A 221 -0.54 32.96 11.18
C THR A 221 -0.01 33.08 12.60
N PHE A 222 -0.20 34.26 13.21
CA PHE A 222 0.56 34.68 14.39
C PHE A 222 -0.01 34.11 15.70
N GLY A 223 0.83 33.38 16.45
CA GLY A 223 0.44 32.59 17.62
C GLY A 223 0.03 31.17 17.29
N ASN A 224 0.02 30.79 16.01
CA ASN A 224 -0.34 29.46 15.51
C ASN A 224 0.86 28.70 14.91
N GLU A 225 2.07 29.25 14.98
CA GLU A 225 3.29 28.65 14.44
C GLU A 225 3.72 27.38 15.21
N VAL A 226 3.97 26.28 14.48
CA VAL A 226 4.43 25.00 15.06
C VAL A 226 5.84 24.65 14.59
N SER A 227 6.76 24.44 15.54
CA SER A 227 8.20 24.28 15.25
C SER A 227 8.55 22.90 14.68
N SER A 228 9.28 22.88 13.57
CA SER A 228 9.71 21.64 12.91
C SER A 228 10.80 20.89 13.70
N VAL A 229 10.96 19.58 13.42
CA VAL A 229 12.08 18.76 13.91
C VAL A 229 13.41 19.31 13.37
N LEU A 230 13.43 19.85 12.15
CA LEU A 230 14.60 20.50 11.57
C LEU A 230 15.02 21.73 12.38
N HIS A 231 14.07 22.61 12.73
CA HIS A 231 14.33 23.78 13.56
C HIS A 231 14.87 23.38 14.94
N ARG A 232 14.22 22.42 15.61
CA ARG A 232 14.63 21.89 16.92
C ARG A 232 16.02 21.23 16.88
N ALA A 233 16.32 20.45 15.84
CA ALA A 233 17.65 19.88 15.61
C ALA A 233 18.70 21.00 15.50
N LYS A 234 18.40 22.07 14.77
CA LYS A 234 19.32 23.19 14.61
C LYS A 234 19.50 24.00 15.89
N ALA A 235 18.43 24.23 16.66
CA ALA A 235 18.48 24.91 17.95
C ALA A 235 19.43 24.21 18.96
N GLN A 236 19.43 22.87 18.99
CA GLN A 236 20.38 22.09 19.79
C GLN A 236 21.81 22.01 19.19
N GLY A 237 22.03 22.59 18.00
CA GLY A 237 23.33 22.70 17.34
C GLY A 237 23.73 21.50 16.49
N LYS A 238 22.78 20.63 16.09
CA LYS A 238 23.01 19.72 14.95
C LYS A 238 23.10 20.56 13.66
N SER A 239 23.79 20.03 12.66
CA SER A 239 23.71 20.60 11.31
C SER A 239 22.46 20.11 10.61
N VAL A 240 21.86 20.91 9.74
CA VAL A 240 20.59 20.56 9.11
C VAL A 240 20.57 20.78 7.61
N GLY A 241 19.89 19.91 6.86
CA GLY A 241 19.81 20.05 5.41
C GLY A 241 18.51 19.57 4.79
N ILE A 242 18.29 20.02 3.55
CA ILE A 242 17.11 19.78 2.72
C ILE A 242 17.60 19.43 1.30
N VAL A 243 17.27 18.23 0.80
CA VAL A 243 17.64 17.70 -0.53
C VAL A 243 16.37 17.25 -1.25
N THR A 244 16.03 17.89 -2.37
CA THR A 244 14.60 18.11 -2.64
C THR A 244 14.38 18.55 -4.11
N THR A 245 13.99 17.65 -5.03
CA THR A 245 14.06 17.87 -6.52
C THR A 245 13.26 19.05 -7.16
N THR A 246 11.93 19.20 -7.05
CA THR A 246 11.22 20.47 -7.42
C THR A 246 11.71 21.71 -6.62
N ARG A 247 11.03 22.86 -6.61
CA ARG A 247 11.51 24.10 -5.96
C ARG A 247 11.72 23.98 -4.45
N VAL A 248 12.83 24.46 -3.89
CA VAL A 248 13.10 24.39 -2.42
C VAL A 248 12.05 25.10 -1.55
N GLN A 249 11.20 25.93 -2.16
CA GLN A 249 10.05 26.60 -1.55
C GLN A 249 8.72 25.82 -1.68
N HIS A 250 8.74 24.55 -2.10
CA HIS A 250 7.54 23.72 -2.21
C HIS A 250 6.93 23.44 -0.82
N ALA A 251 5.67 23.02 -0.78
CA ALA A 251 4.91 22.83 0.46
C ALA A 251 5.63 21.92 1.48
N SER A 252 6.06 20.76 0.99
CA SER A 252 6.72 19.69 1.72
C SER A 252 8.05 20.12 2.38
N PRO A 253 9.06 20.65 1.65
CA PRO A 253 10.28 21.18 2.28
C PRO A 253 10.05 22.48 3.05
N ALA A 254 9.02 23.28 2.71
CA ALA A 254 8.74 24.54 3.40
C ALA A 254 8.26 24.32 4.84
N ALA A 255 7.50 23.26 5.14
CA ALA A 255 7.09 22.95 6.52
C ALA A 255 8.28 22.63 7.45
N ALA A 256 9.47 22.37 6.89
CA ALA A 256 10.69 22.22 7.68
C ALA A 256 11.26 23.57 8.21
N TYR A 257 10.84 24.73 7.70
CA TYR A 257 11.42 26.03 8.08
C TYR A 257 10.49 27.26 8.04
N ALA A 258 9.31 27.18 7.43
CA ALA A 258 8.41 28.30 7.18
C ALA A 258 7.04 28.12 7.83
N HIS A 259 6.41 29.26 8.11
CA HIS A 259 5.06 29.38 8.66
C HIS A 259 4.23 30.23 7.69
N SER A 260 3.21 29.64 7.07
CA SER A 260 2.39 30.31 6.05
C SER A 260 1.00 29.71 5.94
N VAL A 261 -0.03 30.55 5.96
CA VAL A 261 -1.41 30.18 5.63
C VAL A 261 -1.63 29.83 4.14
N SER A 262 -0.58 29.83 3.32
CA SER A 262 -0.64 29.52 1.90
C SER A 262 0.68 28.91 1.39
N ARG A 263 0.63 27.64 0.97
CA ARG A 263 1.72 26.95 0.24
C ARG A 263 2.12 27.64 -1.07
N SER A 264 1.28 28.53 -1.59
CA SER A 264 1.47 29.19 -2.88
C SER A 264 2.22 30.53 -2.79
N TRP A 265 2.55 31.02 -1.59
CA TRP A 265 3.28 32.27 -1.38
C TRP A 265 4.81 32.08 -1.52
N TYR A 266 5.24 31.53 -2.65
CA TYR A 266 6.64 31.19 -2.93
C TYR A 266 7.58 32.40 -2.86
N SER A 267 7.14 33.56 -3.35
CA SER A 267 7.85 34.85 -3.29
C SER A 267 6.89 36.01 -2.99
N ASP A 268 7.44 37.19 -2.65
CA ASP A 268 6.65 38.39 -2.39
C ASP A 268 5.77 38.82 -3.59
N ALA A 269 6.09 38.30 -4.77
CA ALA A 269 5.32 38.50 -5.99
C ALA A 269 4.00 37.70 -6.02
N ASP A 270 3.95 36.55 -5.35
CA ASP A 270 2.79 35.65 -5.27
C ASP A 270 1.81 36.06 -4.15
N MET A 271 2.26 36.90 -3.21
CA MET A 271 1.47 37.36 -2.07
C MET A 271 0.49 38.50 -2.43
N PRO A 272 -0.74 38.50 -1.88
CA PRO A 272 -1.64 39.65 -1.97
C PRO A 272 -1.05 40.87 -1.23
N SER A 273 -1.62 42.05 -1.47
CA SER A 273 -1.13 43.29 -0.82
C SER A 273 -1.57 43.42 0.64
N SER A 274 -2.66 42.74 1.04
CA SER A 274 -3.14 42.59 2.42
C SER A 274 -2.11 41.87 3.28
N ALA A 275 -1.83 40.59 2.99
CA ALA A 275 -0.93 39.76 3.78
C ALA A 275 0.46 40.41 4.04
N ARG A 276 0.99 41.16 3.08
CA ARG A 276 2.28 41.88 3.23
C ARG A 276 2.20 43.16 4.06
N ARG A 277 1.02 43.76 4.25
CA ARG A 277 0.77 44.83 5.25
C ARG A 277 0.47 44.26 6.63
N GLU A 278 -0.18 43.10 6.68
CA GLU A 278 -0.47 42.35 7.92
C GLU A 278 0.77 41.66 8.52
N GLY A 279 1.87 41.56 7.75
CA GLY A 279 3.19 41.17 8.26
C GLY A 279 3.69 39.79 7.79
N CYS A 280 2.87 39.03 7.05
CA CYS A 280 3.30 37.76 6.49
C CYS A 280 4.46 37.94 5.51
N THR A 281 5.36 36.95 5.48
CA THR A 281 6.52 36.91 4.59
C THR A 281 6.48 35.69 3.68
N ASP A 282 7.06 35.83 2.49
CA ASP A 282 7.07 34.78 1.49
C ASP A 282 8.02 33.62 1.85
N ILE A 283 7.73 32.42 1.32
CA ILE A 283 8.45 31.19 1.66
C ILE A 283 9.95 31.29 1.29
N ALA A 284 10.30 31.95 0.18
CA ALA A 284 11.70 32.19 -0.19
C ALA A 284 12.44 33.11 0.81
N MET A 285 11.78 34.12 1.38
CA MET A 285 12.32 34.93 2.49
C MET A 285 12.56 34.04 3.72
N GLN A 286 11.54 33.27 4.11
CA GLN A 286 11.57 32.43 5.31
C GLN A 286 12.70 31.39 5.27
N LEU A 287 13.00 30.85 4.08
CA LEU A 287 14.13 29.93 3.82
C LEU A 287 15.49 30.51 4.24
N VAL A 288 15.68 31.84 4.14
CA VAL A 288 16.97 32.48 4.43
C VAL A 288 17.02 33.18 5.80
N SER A 289 15.86 33.45 6.41
CA SER A 289 15.71 34.12 7.71
C SER A 289 15.43 33.21 8.91
N ASN A 290 14.53 32.22 8.78
CA ASN A 290 13.91 31.59 9.96
C ASN A 290 14.85 30.60 10.66
N THR A 291 15.66 29.86 9.90
CA THR A 291 16.59 28.84 10.42
C THR A 291 17.90 28.89 9.65
N ASP A 292 19.04 28.76 10.32
CA ASP A 292 20.33 28.59 9.63
C ASP A 292 20.43 27.17 9.06
N ILE A 293 19.90 26.93 7.87
CA ILE A 293 20.05 25.64 7.20
C ILE A 293 21.51 25.50 6.69
N ASP A 294 22.14 24.36 6.96
CA ASP A 294 23.53 24.10 6.58
C ASP A 294 23.65 23.71 5.10
N VAL A 295 22.72 22.91 4.57
CA VAL A 295 22.68 22.47 3.15
C VAL A 295 21.28 22.59 2.55
N ILE A 296 21.15 23.27 1.42
CA ILE A 296 19.90 23.43 0.65
C ILE A 296 20.19 22.99 -0.80
N LEU A 297 19.55 21.93 -1.30
CA LEU A 297 19.79 21.39 -2.65
C LEU A 297 18.47 21.04 -3.35
N GLY A 298 18.17 21.70 -4.47
CA GLY A 298 16.93 21.48 -5.23
C GLY A 298 16.74 22.45 -6.39
N GLY A 299 15.52 22.64 -6.88
CA GLY A 299 15.17 23.76 -7.76
C GLY A 299 14.86 25.07 -7.01
N GLY A 300 14.56 26.15 -7.73
CA GLY A 300 13.79 27.29 -7.18
C GLY A 300 14.44 28.66 -7.34
N ARG A 301 15.36 28.84 -8.30
CA ARG A 301 16.12 30.10 -8.49
C ARG A 301 15.24 31.34 -8.67
N MET A 302 14.10 31.23 -9.38
CA MET A 302 13.32 32.41 -9.77
C MET A 302 12.66 33.13 -8.58
N TYR A 303 12.37 32.41 -7.49
CA TYR A 303 11.77 32.97 -6.27
C TYR A 303 12.78 33.69 -5.37
N MET A 304 14.08 33.48 -5.64
CA MET A 304 15.20 34.05 -4.88
C MET A 304 15.73 35.36 -5.45
N THR A 305 15.48 35.66 -6.74
CA THR A 305 16.13 36.78 -7.46
C THR A 305 15.16 37.91 -7.85
N PRO A 306 15.65 39.17 -8.00
CA PRO A 306 14.84 40.32 -8.38
C PRO A 306 14.04 40.13 -9.67
N LYS A 307 12.88 40.80 -9.78
CA LYS A 307 12.05 40.71 -10.97
C LYS A 307 12.82 41.12 -12.23
N GLY A 308 12.91 40.19 -13.19
CA GLY A 308 13.59 40.41 -14.47
C GLY A 308 15.08 40.04 -14.49
N THR A 309 15.64 39.52 -13.40
CA THR A 309 16.98 38.90 -13.43
C THR A 309 16.95 37.69 -14.38
N PRO A 310 17.81 37.62 -15.43
CA PRO A 310 17.89 36.44 -16.28
C PRO A 310 18.29 35.19 -15.49
N ASP A 311 17.64 34.07 -15.75
CA ASP A 311 18.08 32.79 -15.21
C ASP A 311 19.39 32.36 -15.92
N PRO A 312 20.40 31.84 -15.20
CA PRO A 312 21.71 31.50 -15.79
C PRO A 312 21.64 30.40 -16.85
N GLU A 313 20.57 29.60 -16.87
CA GLU A 313 20.39 28.50 -17.82
C GLU A 313 19.45 28.84 -18.96
N TYR A 314 18.49 29.72 -18.70
CA TYR A 314 17.45 30.13 -19.63
C TYR A 314 17.41 31.67 -19.81
N PRO A 315 18.53 32.33 -20.15
CA PRO A 315 18.64 33.80 -20.10
C PRO A 315 17.71 34.53 -21.08
N SER A 316 17.26 33.87 -22.14
CA SER A 316 16.28 34.37 -23.11
C SER A 316 14.81 34.11 -22.72
N SER A 317 14.54 33.40 -21.62
CA SER A 317 13.19 32.97 -21.25
C SER A 317 12.55 33.88 -20.21
N ASN A 318 11.68 34.79 -20.66
CA ASN A 318 10.96 35.74 -19.81
C ASN A 318 10.12 35.07 -18.70
N SER A 319 9.63 33.84 -18.91
CA SER A 319 8.84 33.08 -17.93
C SER A 319 9.69 32.37 -16.86
N ARG A 320 11.02 32.37 -17.01
CA ARG A 320 11.99 31.76 -16.08
C ARG A 320 12.85 32.80 -15.34
N GLN A 321 12.75 34.08 -15.70
CA GLN A 321 13.41 35.20 -15.00
C GLN A 321 13.01 35.27 -13.52
N GLY A 322 13.87 35.90 -12.71
CA GLY A 322 13.58 36.22 -11.32
C GLY A 322 12.23 36.91 -11.14
N HIS A 323 11.58 36.63 -10.01
CA HIS A 323 10.17 36.96 -9.77
C HIS A 323 9.97 38.10 -8.76
N ARG A 324 10.92 38.32 -7.83
CA ARG A 324 10.72 39.14 -6.63
C ARG A 324 10.44 40.62 -6.91
N LYS A 325 9.34 41.15 -6.38
CA LYS A 325 8.96 42.57 -6.52
C LYS A 325 9.69 43.46 -5.49
N ASP A 326 10.17 42.88 -4.39
CA ASP A 326 10.95 43.58 -3.35
C ASP A 326 12.40 43.95 -3.75
N LYS A 327 12.83 43.56 -4.95
CA LYS A 327 14.17 43.79 -5.54
C LYS A 327 15.35 43.18 -4.76
N LYS A 328 15.11 42.27 -3.80
CA LYS A 328 16.20 41.58 -3.10
C LYS A 328 16.71 40.39 -3.91
N ASN A 329 18.00 40.10 -3.76
CA ASN A 329 18.57 38.80 -4.11
C ASN A 329 18.78 38.00 -2.82
N LEU A 330 17.98 36.97 -2.61
CA LEU A 330 18.01 36.17 -1.39
C LEU A 330 19.20 35.22 -1.32
N VAL A 331 19.82 34.89 -2.45
CA VAL A 331 21.12 34.19 -2.46
C VAL A 331 22.19 35.08 -1.82
N ASP A 332 22.24 36.37 -2.18
CA ASP A 332 23.16 37.33 -1.56
C ASP A 332 22.86 37.55 -0.08
N VAL A 333 21.58 37.60 0.31
CA VAL A 333 21.17 37.70 1.74
C VAL A 333 21.65 36.47 2.51
N TRP A 334 21.44 35.28 1.96
CA TRP A 334 21.87 34.02 2.58
C TRP A 334 23.39 33.97 2.75
N LEU A 335 24.16 34.27 1.69
CA LEU A 335 25.63 34.31 1.73
C LEU A 335 26.16 35.35 2.73
N LYS A 336 25.62 36.59 2.71
CA LYS A 336 26.07 37.68 3.61
C LYS A 336 25.82 37.34 5.08
N ALA A 337 24.71 36.67 5.40
CA ALA A 337 24.41 36.22 6.76
C ALA A 337 25.33 35.07 7.26
N ARG A 338 26.23 34.52 6.43
CA ARG A 338 27.22 33.50 6.80
C ARG A 338 28.67 33.94 6.57
N GLN A 339 28.94 35.25 6.53
CA GLN A 339 30.32 35.78 6.56
C GLN A 339 31.13 35.15 7.71
N GLY A 340 32.34 34.65 7.40
CA GLY A 340 33.18 33.89 8.34
C GLY A 340 33.00 32.37 8.30
N LYS A 341 32.04 31.83 7.55
CA LYS A 341 31.94 30.40 7.19
C LYS A 341 32.27 30.22 5.71
N ASN A 342 32.76 29.04 5.28
CA ASN A 342 32.90 28.74 3.85
C ASN A 342 31.53 28.42 3.25
N ALA A 343 30.80 29.46 2.84
CA ALA A 343 29.49 29.38 2.25
C ALA A 343 29.53 29.51 0.73
N GLN A 344 28.95 28.53 0.03
CA GLN A 344 28.98 28.45 -1.43
C GLN A 344 27.56 28.38 -2.01
N TYR A 345 27.37 29.05 -3.15
CA TYR A 345 26.20 28.95 -3.99
C TYR A 345 26.58 28.31 -5.32
N VAL A 346 25.79 27.33 -5.77
CA VAL A 346 25.97 26.64 -7.05
C VAL A 346 24.64 26.52 -7.79
N TRP A 347 24.67 26.43 -9.11
CA TRP A 347 23.46 26.30 -9.93
C TRP A 347 23.52 25.27 -11.06
N HIS A 348 24.69 24.64 -11.31
CA HIS A 348 24.82 23.51 -12.24
C HIS A 348 25.81 22.45 -11.72
N LYS A 349 25.78 21.26 -12.33
CA LYS A 349 26.48 20.05 -11.88
C LYS A 349 28.00 20.22 -11.82
N GLU A 350 28.63 20.89 -12.78
CA GLU A 350 30.09 21.12 -12.74
C GLU A 350 30.53 21.93 -11.50
N GLN A 351 29.83 23.03 -11.18
CA GLN A 351 30.05 23.78 -9.93
C GLN A 351 29.80 22.90 -8.70
N PHE A 352 28.69 22.16 -8.70
CA PHE A 352 28.30 21.28 -7.61
C PHE A 352 29.31 20.15 -7.38
N ASP A 353 29.79 19.50 -8.44
CA ASP A 353 30.80 18.44 -8.39
C ASP A 353 32.13 19.00 -7.85
N ALA A 354 32.51 20.21 -8.26
CA ALA A 354 33.68 20.95 -7.77
C ALA A 354 33.61 21.40 -6.30
N VAL A 355 32.45 21.33 -5.62
CA VAL A 355 32.35 21.63 -4.18
C VAL A 355 33.14 20.61 -3.36
N ASP A 356 34.25 21.05 -2.77
CA ASP A 356 34.97 20.30 -1.75
C ASP A 356 34.15 20.21 -0.46
N VAL A 357 33.69 19.00 -0.16
CA VAL A 357 32.91 18.67 1.04
C VAL A 357 33.70 18.82 2.36
N LYS A 358 35.04 18.83 2.31
CA LYS A 358 35.87 18.99 3.51
C LYS A 358 35.84 20.45 3.97
N SER A 359 36.18 21.38 3.09
CA SER A 359 36.24 22.81 3.42
C SER A 359 34.88 23.53 3.39
N THR A 360 33.90 23.09 2.60
CA THR A 360 32.60 23.80 2.49
C THR A 360 31.75 23.59 3.73
N ASP A 361 31.33 24.67 4.40
CA ASP A 361 30.53 24.63 5.63
C ASP A 361 29.04 24.89 5.38
N ARG A 362 28.72 25.59 4.30
CA ARG A 362 27.34 25.91 3.89
C ARG A 362 27.22 25.76 2.39
N LEU A 363 26.19 25.07 1.92
CA LEU A 363 25.94 24.88 0.49
C LEU A 363 24.49 25.20 0.13
N MET A 364 24.28 26.10 -0.83
CA MET A 364 23.00 26.32 -1.50
C MET A 364 23.15 25.97 -2.98
N GLY A 365 22.51 24.89 -3.43
CA GLY A 365 22.46 24.47 -4.82
C GLY A 365 21.04 24.61 -5.37
N LEU A 366 20.86 25.49 -6.37
CA LEU A 366 19.56 25.74 -7.00
C LEU A 366 19.63 25.46 -8.51
N PHE A 367 19.12 24.30 -8.92
CA PHE A 367 19.44 23.66 -10.20
C PHE A 367 18.44 23.89 -11.34
N GLU A 368 17.23 24.38 -11.09
CA GLU A 368 16.30 24.89 -12.13
C GLU A 368 15.58 26.15 -11.62
N PRO A 369 14.92 26.97 -12.47
CA PRO A 369 14.24 28.20 -12.08
C PRO A 369 13.08 27.95 -11.12
N LYS A 370 12.31 26.89 -11.37
CA LYS A 370 11.29 26.35 -10.47
C LYS A 370 11.74 24.99 -9.97
N ASP A 371 11.47 23.95 -10.76
CA ASP A 371 11.44 22.58 -10.31
C ASP A 371 12.47 21.80 -11.14
N MET A 372 13.29 20.93 -10.52
CA MET A 372 14.20 20.11 -11.31
C MET A 372 13.41 19.21 -12.27
N ARG A 373 14.07 18.85 -13.38
CA ARG A 373 13.54 17.92 -14.38
C ARG A 373 13.40 16.53 -13.76
N PHE A 374 12.37 15.79 -14.19
CA PHE A 374 12.29 14.34 -13.99
C PHE A 374 13.58 13.67 -14.47
N GLU A 375 14.06 12.59 -13.82
CA GLU A 375 15.30 11.86 -14.18
C GLU A 375 15.32 11.48 -15.66
N LEU A 376 14.18 11.03 -16.20
CA LEU A 376 14.01 10.63 -17.59
C LEU A 376 14.44 11.73 -18.58
N PHE A 377 14.19 13.00 -18.23
CA PHE A 377 14.51 14.19 -19.03
C PHE A 377 15.66 15.04 -18.43
N ARG A 378 16.36 14.53 -17.42
CA ARG A 378 17.42 15.24 -16.69
C ARG A 378 18.67 15.38 -17.56
N ASN A 379 19.18 16.60 -17.65
CA ASN A 379 20.43 16.86 -18.36
C ASN A 379 21.62 16.44 -17.49
N ARG A 380 22.11 15.21 -17.71
CA ARG A 380 23.15 14.57 -16.90
C ARG A 380 24.50 15.30 -16.83
N THR A 381 24.74 16.34 -17.64
CA THR A 381 25.94 17.20 -17.54
C THR A 381 25.68 18.56 -16.86
N ARG A 382 24.42 18.94 -16.65
CA ARG A 382 24.02 20.20 -16.00
C ARG A 382 23.34 20.01 -14.66
N ASP A 383 22.65 18.89 -14.45
CA ASP A 383 21.75 18.69 -13.32
C ASP A 383 22.25 17.51 -12.47
N PRO A 384 22.49 17.67 -11.16
CA PRO A 384 22.75 16.54 -10.28
C PRO A 384 21.48 15.68 -10.11
N SER A 385 21.64 14.38 -9.90
CA SER A 385 20.53 13.50 -9.47
C SER A 385 20.22 13.69 -7.99
N ILE A 386 19.06 13.22 -7.51
CA ILE A 386 18.77 13.11 -6.08
C ILE A 386 19.83 12.31 -5.32
N VAL A 387 20.42 11.28 -5.96
CA VAL A 387 21.53 10.48 -5.41
C VAL A 387 22.79 11.33 -5.22
N ASP A 388 23.20 12.10 -6.23
CA ASP A 388 24.33 13.05 -6.16
C ASP A 388 24.13 14.06 -5.01
N MET A 389 22.93 14.68 -4.96
CA MET A 389 22.60 15.70 -3.96
C MET A 389 22.59 15.13 -2.53
N THR A 390 22.02 13.94 -2.35
CA THR A 390 21.96 13.23 -1.05
C THR A 390 23.37 12.91 -0.55
N GLU A 391 24.24 12.39 -1.41
CA GLU A 391 25.63 12.12 -1.05
C GLU A 391 26.38 13.40 -0.66
N LYS A 392 26.26 14.47 -1.45
CA LYS A 392 26.94 15.75 -1.15
C LYS A 392 26.44 16.35 0.18
N ALA A 393 25.14 16.28 0.46
CA ALA A 393 24.57 16.73 1.72
C ALA A 393 25.09 15.93 2.91
N ILE A 394 25.01 14.59 2.88
CA ILE A 394 25.49 13.73 3.98
C ILE A 394 26.98 13.98 4.25
N ARG A 395 27.81 14.12 3.20
CA ARG A 395 29.25 14.38 3.34
C ARG A 395 29.57 15.73 4.01
N ILE A 396 28.77 16.78 3.75
CA ILE A 396 28.95 18.10 4.37
C ILE A 396 28.39 18.11 5.80
N LEU A 397 27.20 17.55 6.01
CA LEU A 397 26.50 17.53 7.30
C LEU A 397 27.22 16.65 8.35
N SER A 398 27.81 15.53 7.91
CA SER A 398 28.59 14.62 8.77
C SER A 398 29.84 15.25 9.41
N LYS A 399 30.26 16.45 8.97
CA LYS A 399 31.34 17.21 9.64
C LYS A 399 30.97 17.65 11.07
N ASN A 400 29.69 17.73 11.41
CA ASN A 400 29.26 18.16 12.74
C ASN A 400 29.27 16.97 13.74
N PRO A 401 30.09 16.98 14.80
CA PRO A 401 30.16 15.88 15.77
C PRO A 401 28.89 15.71 16.60
N LYS A 402 28.01 16.72 16.69
CA LYS A 402 26.65 16.59 17.28
C LYS A 402 25.69 15.80 16.38
N GLY A 403 26.11 15.47 15.16
CA GLY A 403 25.31 14.87 14.10
C GLY A 403 24.42 15.87 13.39
N PHE A 404 23.50 15.34 12.58
CA PHE A 404 22.67 16.14 11.68
C PHE A 404 21.21 15.68 11.61
N PHE A 405 20.34 16.55 11.09
CA PHE A 405 19.02 16.20 10.56
C PHE A 405 19.01 16.50 9.05
N LEU A 406 18.69 15.51 8.24
CA LEU A 406 18.58 15.67 6.78
C LEU A 406 17.16 15.28 6.35
N PHE A 407 16.47 16.19 5.67
CA PHE A 407 15.31 15.87 4.87
C PHE A 407 15.78 15.57 3.43
N VAL A 408 15.44 14.39 2.93
CA VAL A 408 15.62 14.00 1.52
C VAL A 408 14.25 13.71 0.94
N GLU A 409 14.02 14.13 -0.29
CA GLU A 409 12.69 14.19 -0.85
C GLU A 409 12.80 14.05 -2.37
N ASP A 410 12.03 13.14 -2.98
CA ASP A 410 11.78 13.14 -4.45
C ASP A 410 10.40 13.72 -4.83
N LYS A 411 9.81 14.39 -3.84
CA LYS A 411 9.51 15.82 -3.92
C LYS A 411 8.74 16.26 -5.15
N GLY A 412 7.43 16.06 -5.11
CA GLY A 412 6.53 16.51 -6.15
C GLY A 412 6.87 15.98 -7.55
N ARG A 413 7.71 14.96 -7.76
CA ARG A 413 7.94 14.38 -9.11
C ARG A 413 7.36 12.98 -9.25
N ILE A 414 7.33 12.23 -8.17
CA ILE A 414 6.42 11.10 -8.02
C ILE A 414 4.97 11.64 -8.11
N ASP A 415 4.60 12.56 -7.21
CA ASP A 415 3.31 13.29 -7.21
C ASP A 415 2.99 14.03 -8.54
N HIS A 416 3.83 14.95 -9.05
CA HIS A 416 3.51 15.60 -10.35
C HIS A 416 3.35 14.57 -11.49
N GLY A 417 4.13 13.48 -11.49
CA GLY A 417 4.00 12.42 -12.51
C GLY A 417 2.65 11.68 -12.43
N HIS A 418 2.10 11.52 -11.22
CA HIS A 418 0.75 11.00 -11.02
C HIS A 418 -0.32 12.04 -11.38
N HIS A 419 -0.18 13.30 -10.93
CA HIS A 419 -1.04 14.43 -11.30
C HIS A 419 -1.17 14.63 -12.81
N ASP A 420 -0.03 14.58 -13.54
CA ASP A 420 0.05 14.65 -15.00
C ASP A 420 -0.56 13.40 -15.69
N GLY A 421 -0.88 12.34 -14.93
CA GLY A 421 -1.43 11.07 -15.42
C GLY A 421 -0.40 10.14 -16.07
N ILE A 422 0.90 10.42 -15.92
CA ILE A 422 2.02 9.76 -16.61
C ILE A 422 2.82 8.93 -15.60
N ALA A 423 2.36 7.71 -15.33
CA ALA A 423 3.00 6.81 -14.37
C ALA A 423 4.48 6.49 -14.70
N LYS A 424 4.88 6.60 -15.98
CA LYS A 424 6.27 6.38 -16.40
C LYS A 424 7.23 7.45 -15.85
N LEU A 425 6.75 8.68 -15.64
CA LEU A 425 7.49 9.70 -14.91
C LEU A 425 7.49 9.38 -13.41
N ALA A 426 6.30 9.18 -12.81
CA ALA A 426 6.19 8.91 -11.38
C ALA A 426 7.06 7.74 -10.89
N LEU A 427 6.96 6.57 -11.54
CA LEU A 427 7.69 5.36 -11.14
C LEU A 427 9.20 5.45 -11.40
N THR A 428 9.66 6.21 -12.41
CA THR A 428 11.12 6.36 -12.66
C THR A 428 11.80 7.23 -11.62
N GLU A 429 11.09 8.20 -11.04
CA GLU A 429 11.55 8.96 -9.87
C GLU A 429 11.65 8.05 -8.63
N VAL A 430 10.64 7.21 -8.34
CA VAL A 430 10.71 6.25 -7.20
C VAL A 430 11.96 5.36 -7.26
N VAL A 431 12.37 4.91 -8.46
CA VAL A 431 13.59 4.12 -8.66
C VAL A 431 14.86 4.93 -8.32
N MET A 432 14.87 6.25 -8.52
CA MET A 432 15.98 7.14 -8.14
C MET A 432 15.95 7.53 -6.67
N PHE A 433 14.77 7.74 -6.09
CA PHE A 433 14.56 7.89 -4.66
C PHE A 433 15.05 6.67 -3.86
N ASP A 434 14.70 5.46 -4.28
CA ASP A 434 15.19 4.22 -3.66
C ASP A 434 16.73 4.09 -3.77
N ARG A 435 17.31 4.52 -4.90
CA ARG A 435 18.77 4.61 -5.05
C ARG A 435 19.39 5.67 -4.14
N ALA A 436 18.68 6.74 -3.79
CA ALA A 436 19.14 7.71 -2.80
C ALA A 436 19.06 7.15 -1.37
N VAL A 437 18.01 6.39 -1.04
CA VAL A 437 17.89 5.61 0.22
C VAL A 437 19.04 4.60 0.34
N GLN A 438 19.33 3.88 -0.75
CA GLN A 438 20.47 2.96 -0.84
C GLN A 438 21.79 3.70 -0.64
N ARG A 439 21.96 4.87 -1.27
CA ARG A 439 23.21 5.64 -1.19
C ARG A 439 23.44 6.25 0.18
N ALA A 440 22.41 6.77 0.85
CA ALA A 440 22.51 7.19 2.24
C ALA A 440 22.92 6.03 3.15
N SER A 441 22.32 4.84 2.95
CA SER A 441 22.67 3.61 3.68
C SER A 441 24.14 3.16 3.49
N GLN A 442 24.84 3.64 2.46
CA GLN A 442 26.27 3.38 2.23
C GLN A 442 27.18 4.47 2.83
N LEU A 443 26.61 5.57 3.33
CA LEU A 443 27.34 6.76 3.79
C LEU A 443 27.13 7.06 5.28
N THR A 444 26.26 6.32 5.96
CA THR A 444 25.94 6.48 7.39
C THR A 444 26.00 5.16 8.14
N ASP A 445 26.38 5.20 9.42
CA ASP A 445 26.36 4.02 10.29
C ASP A 445 24.95 3.82 10.88
N GLU A 446 24.36 2.65 10.69
CA GLU A 446 23.02 2.35 11.23
C GLU A 446 22.99 2.40 12.76
N SER A 447 24.13 2.22 13.45
CA SER A 447 24.22 2.33 14.91
C SER A 447 24.24 3.77 15.45
N ASP A 448 24.44 4.79 14.59
CA ASP A 448 24.35 6.21 14.98
C ASP A 448 23.27 7.00 14.23
N THR A 449 22.67 6.43 13.19
CA THR A 449 21.75 7.10 12.26
C THR A 449 20.38 6.44 12.20
N LEU A 450 19.34 7.16 12.64
CA LEU A 450 17.94 6.79 12.36
C LEU A 450 17.60 7.22 10.93
N THR A 451 17.27 6.27 10.07
CA THR A 451 16.76 6.53 8.72
C THR A 451 15.30 6.07 8.65
N VAL A 452 14.43 6.98 8.21
CA VAL A 452 13.00 6.74 7.99
C VAL A 452 12.68 7.05 6.53
N VAL A 453 11.91 6.20 5.86
CA VAL A 453 11.32 6.43 4.54
C VAL A 453 9.81 6.42 4.70
N THR A 454 9.10 7.38 4.11
CA THR A 454 7.62 7.41 4.10
C THR A 454 7.13 8.15 2.86
N ALA A 455 5.84 8.04 2.57
CA ALA A 455 5.14 9.05 1.78
C ALA A 455 4.38 10.02 2.69
N ASP A 456 3.76 11.03 2.09
CA ASP A 456 2.89 11.97 2.78
C ASP A 456 1.40 11.81 2.42
N HIS A 457 1.11 11.48 1.16
CA HIS A 457 -0.18 10.95 0.69
C HIS A 457 0.04 9.92 -0.42
N SER A 458 -1.06 9.35 -0.93
CA SER A 458 -1.08 8.43 -2.07
C SER A 458 -1.68 9.12 -3.31
N HIS A 459 -2.04 8.35 -4.34
CA HIS A 459 -2.71 8.78 -5.57
C HIS A 459 -3.82 7.78 -5.94
N VAL A 460 -4.74 8.14 -6.83
CA VAL A 460 -5.74 7.20 -7.37
C VAL A 460 -5.15 6.31 -8.49
N PHE A 461 -3.90 5.90 -8.28
CA PHE A 461 -3.07 5.05 -9.13
C PHE A 461 -3.26 3.58 -8.76
N THR A 462 -3.66 2.76 -9.73
CA THR A 462 -3.94 1.32 -9.55
C THR A 462 -3.31 0.51 -10.68
N PHE A 463 -2.99 -0.77 -10.43
CA PHE A 463 -2.54 -1.68 -11.50
C PHE A 463 -3.03 -3.12 -11.31
N GLY A 464 -3.49 -3.73 -12.40
CA GLY A 464 -4.12 -5.05 -12.44
C GLY A 464 -4.27 -5.56 -13.88
N GLY A 465 -5.45 -6.11 -14.22
CA GLY A 465 -5.78 -6.52 -15.59
C GLY A 465 -5.41 -7.96 -15.98
N ASN A 466 -5.28 -8.87 -15.01
CA ASN A 466 -4.91 -10.30 -15.22
C ASN A 466 -3.53 -10.43 -15.91
N THR A 467 -2.52 -9.69 -15.45
CA THR A 467 -1.19 -9.69 -16.07
C THR A 467 -0.32 -10.87 -15.65
N PRO A 468 0.40 -11.53 -16.58
CA PRO A 468 1.31 -12.62 -16.28
C PRO A 468 2.56 -12.12 -15.56
N ARG A 469 3.27 -13.02 -14.88
CA ARG A 469 4.53 -12.74 -14.20
C ARG A 469 5.56 -12.14 -15.17
N GLY A 470 6.22 -11.05 -14.78
CA GLY A 470 7.18 -10.34 -15.63
C GLY A 470 6.56 -9.58 -16.79
N ASN A 471 5.25 -9.32 -16.75
CA ASN A 471 4.61 -8.39 -17.69
C ASN A 471 5.20 -6.98 -17.51
N PRO A 472 5.59 -6.26 -18.58
CA PRO A 472 6.09 -4.90 -18.46
C PRO A 472 5.11 -4.01 -17.70
N ILE A 473 5.58 -3.26 -16.70
CA ILE A 473 4.68 -2.51 -15.80
C ILE A 473 3.81 -1.45 -16.52
N PHE A 474 4.33 -0.87 -17.61
CA PHE A 474 3.59 0.05 -18.51
C PHE A 474 2.84 -0.68 -19.65
N GLY A 475 2.81 -2.02 -19.61
CA GLY A 475 2.28 -2.89 -20.65
C GLY A 475 0.77 -3.05 -20.64
N LEU A 476 0.29 -3.88 -21.56
CA LEU A 476 -1.13 -4.15 -21.76
C LEU A 476 -1.61 -5.30 -20.88
N ALA A 477 -2.89 -5.27 -20.49
CA ALA A 477 -3.59 -6.48 -20.08
C ALA A 477 -3.60 -7.51 -21.23
N PRO A 478 -3.37 -8.81 -20.98
CA PRO A 478 -3.35 -9.84 -22.03
C PRO A 478 -4.74 -10.15 -22.59
N LYS A 479 -5.80 -9.82 -21.85
CA LYS A 479 -7.19 -9.83 -22.32
C LYS A 479 -7.59 -8.41 -22.75
N LYS A 480 -8.44 -8.34 -23.77
CA LYS A 480 -9.15 -7.11 -24.12
C LYS A 480 -10.29 -6.86 -23.13
N ALA A 481 -10.71 -5.59 -23.06
CA ALA A 481 -11.96 -5.19 -22.44
C ALA A 481 -13.17 -5.62 -23.31
N ASP A 482 -14.38 -5.50 -22.76
CA ASP A 482 -15.60 -5.99 -23.44
C ASP A 482 -16.01 -5.15 -24.65
N ASP A 483 -15.53 -3.91 -24.72
CA ASP A 483 -15.55 -3.07 -25.94
C ASP A 483 -14.62 -3.57 -27.06
N MET A 484 -13.95 -4.72 -26.84
CA MET A 484 -12.99 -5.37 -27.73
C MET A 484 -11.73 -4.55 -28.03
N MET A 485 -11.41 -3.53 -27.21
CA MET A 485 -10.16 -2.77 -27.26
C MET A 485 -9.24 -3.16 -26.08
N PRO A 486 -7.91 -3.13 -26.25
CA PRO A 486 -6.98 -3.37 -25.14
C PRO A 486 -7.01 -2.22 -24.10
N PHE A 487 -6.39 -2.47 -22.96
CA PHE A 487 -6.13 -1.47 -21.91
C PHE A 487 -4.76 -1.73 -21.27
N THR A 488 -4.18 -0.74 -20.60
CA THR A 488 -2.93 -0.88 -19.84
C THR A 488 -3.17 -1.57 -18.50
N SER A 489 -2.15 -2.23 -17.95
CA SER A 489 -2.20 -2.78 -16.59
C SER A 489 -2.44 -1.68 -15.55
N ILE A 490 -1.72 -0.57 -15.69
CA ILE A 490 -1.93 0.66 -14.91
C ILE A 490 -3.18 1.40 -15.40
N LEU A 491 -4.01 1.85 -14.45
CA LEU A 491 -5.14 2.76 -14.67
C LEU A 491 -5.20 3.80 -13.53
N TYR A 492 -5.61 5.02 -13.86
CA TYR A 492 -5.97 6.02 -12.86
C TYR A 492 -7.49 6.09 -12.73
N ALA A 493 -7.99 6.53 -11.58
CA ALA A 493 -9.43 6.72 -11.43
C ALA A 493 -9.93 8.06 -12.01
N ASN A 494 -9.11 9.12 -11.93
CA ASN A 494 -9.41 10.44 -12.49
C ASN A 494 -8.12 11.09 -13.03
N GLY A 495 -8.26 12.22 -13.75
CA GLY A 495 -7.11 12.98 -14.27
C GLY A 495 -7.14 13.27 -15.77
N PRO A 496 -6.03 13.77 -16.33
CA PRO A 496 -5.95 14.22 -17.72
C PRO A 496 -5.94 13.07 -18.75
N GLY A 497 -5.66 11.83 -18.30
CA GLY A 497 -5.70 10.62 -19.13
C GLY A 497 -7.11 10.12 -19.53
N TYR A 498 -8.18 10.81 -19.13
CA TYR A 498 -9.53 10.53 -19.63
C TYR A 498 -9.62 10.82 -21.14
N MET A 499 -9.88 9.79 -21.95
CA MET A 499 -9.93 9.92 -23.40
C MET A 499 -11.14 9.18 -23.99
N HIS A 500 -12.18 9.93 -24.34
CA HIS A 500 -13.30 9.43 -25.14
C HIS A 500 -13.26 10.01 -26.56
N VAL A 501 -13.35 9.15 -27.57
CA VAL A 501 -13.37 9.50 -28.99
C VAL A 501 -14.72 9.08 -29.57
N ASN A 502 -15.42 9.99 -30.25
CA ASN A 502 -16.77 9.77 -30.81
C ASN A 502 -17.80 9.19 -29.82
N GLY A 503 -17.63 9.45 -28.52
CA GLY A 503 -18.50 8.92 -27.48
C GLY A 503 -18.24 7.47 -27.07
N THR A 504 -17.04 6.94 -27.31
CA THR A 504 -16.55 5.65 -26.81
C THR A 504 -15.14 5.80 -26.22
N ARG A 505 -14.69 4.86 -25.38
CA ARG A 505 -13.30 4.80 -24.88
C ARG A 505 -12.29 4.90 -26.03
N GLY A 506 -11.21 5.65 -25.81
CA GLY A 506 -10.10 5.75 -26.77
C GLY A 506 -9.38 4.41 -26.93
N ASN A 507 -9.24 3.95 -28.17
CA ASN A 507 -8.49 2.74 -28.48
C ASN A 507 -6.98 3.01 -28.36
N ILE A 508 -6.34 2.49 -27.31
CA ILE A 508 -4.91 2.75 -27.06
C ILE A 508 -3.96 2.19 -28.14
N THR A 509 -4.43 1.38 -29.10
CA THR A 509 -3.60 0.98 -30.27
C THR A 509 -3.50 2.07 -31.34
N SER A 510 -4.15 3.23 -31.19
CA SER A 510 -3.97 4.39 -32.08
C SER A 510 -3.02 5.46 -31.53
N VAL A 511 -2.37 5.18 -30.40
CA VAL A 511 -1.32 6.00 -29.78
C VAL A 511 -0.11 5.12 -29.43
N ASP A 512 1.05 5.73 -29.19
CA ASP A 512 2.17 5.01 -28.61
C ASP A 512 2.01 4.99 -27.08
N TYR A 513 1.50 3.89 -26.53
CA TYR A 513 1.34 3.70 -25.09
C TYR A 513 2.66 3.39 -24.36
N LEU A 514 3.77 3.26 -25.11
CA LEU A 514 5.13 3.10 -24.57
C LEU A 514 5.93 4.42 -24.58
N ASP A 515 5.34 5.52 -25.04
CA ASP A 515 5.93 6.86 -25.07
C ASP A 515 6.38 7.32 -23.65
N GLU A 516 7.28 8.30 -23.57
CA GLU A 516 7.80 8.83 -22.29
C GLU A 516 6.80 9.75 -21.57
N GLU A 517 5.84 10.32 -22.29
CA GLU A 517 4.79 11.23 -21.80
C GLU A 517 3.38 10.62 -21.96
N TYR A 518 3.25 9.29 -22.13
CA TYR A 518 1.93 8.64 -22.26
C TYR A 518 1.11 8.72 -20.95
N MET A 519 -0.07 9.35 -21.04
CA MET A 519 -1.06 9.40 -19.96
C MET A 519 -1.93 8.12 -19.94
N GLN A 520 -1.96 7.40 -18.81
CA GLN A 520 -2.77 6.19 -18.68
C GLN A 520 -4.27 6.52 -18.55
N GLN A 521 -5.14 5.59 -18.96
CA GLN A 521 -6.58 5.84 -19.05
C GLN A 521 -7.19 6.13 -17.67
N ALA A 522 -8.10 7.12 -17.62
CA ALA A 522 -8.81 7.54 -16.42
C ALA A 522 -10.34 7.57 -16.59
N ALA A 523 -11.11 7.38 -15.50
CA ALA A 523 -12.58 7.29 -15.52
C ALA A 523 -13.28 8.66 -15.51
N VAL A 524 -12.65 9.66 -14.88
CA VAL A 524 -13.21 11.01 -14.70
C VAL A 524 -12.22 12.06 -15.22
N PRO A 525 -12.64 13.00 -16.10
CA PRO A 525 -11.75 14.04 -16.63
C PRO A 525 -11.47 15.14 -15.61
N LEU A 526 -10.19 15.37 -15.33
CA LEU A 526 -9.71 16.52 -14.58
C LEU A 526 -8.47 17.11 -15.26
N ASP A 527 -8.17 18.38 -14.97
CA ASP A 527 -6.93 19.06 -15.39
C ASP A 527 -5.67 18.45 -14.75
N SER A 528 -5.85 17.87 -13.56
CA SER A 528 -4.87 17.13 -12.78
C SER A 528 -5.56 15.95 -12.09
N GLU A 529 -4.90 14.80 -12.04
CA GLU A 529 -5.31 13.69 -11.16
C GLU A 529 -5.29 14.12 -9.68
N THR A 530 -6.06 13.43 -8.82
CA THR A 530 -6.16 13.72 -7.38
C THR A 530 -5.45 12.69 -6.51
N HIS A 531 -4.83 13.15 -5.42
CA HIS A 531 -4.27 12.29 -4.37
C HIS A 531 -5.27 11.22 -3.88
N GLY A 532 -4.73 10.11 -3.41
CA GLY A 532 -5.42 9.06 -2.66
C GLY A 532 -5.46 9.39 -1.16
N GLY A 533 -6.59 9.08 -0.52
CA GLY A 533 -6.83 9.34 0.91
C GLY A 533 -6.53 8.15 1.83
N GLU A 534 -5.92 7.08 1.32
CA GLU A 534 -5.54 5.90 2.09
C GLU A 534 -4.26 6.07 2.93
N ASP A 535 -3.99 5.09 3.78
CA ASP A 535 -2.76 5.05 4.59
C ASP A 535 -1.52 4.80 3.73
N VAL A 536 -0.39 5.40 4.12
CA VAL A 536 0.92 5.19 3.49
C VAL A 536 1.90 4.48 4.43
N ALA A 537 2.86 3.74 3.87
CA ALA A 537 3.84 2.99 4.64
C ALA A 537 4.99 3.87 5.17
N ILE A 538 5.38 3.65 6.43
CA ILE A 538 6.59 4.15 7.05
C ILE A 538 7.57 2.99 7.22
N TYR A 539 8.76 3.10 6.65
CA TYR A 539 9.87 2.15 6.77
C TYR A 539 10.96 2.76 7.66
N ALA A 540 11.49 2.05 8.65
CA ALA A 540 12.48 2.60 9.58
C ALA A 540 13.64 1.65 9.94
N LYS A 541 14.85 2.19 10.14
CA LYS A 541 16.04 1.47 10.63
C LYS A 541 16.98 2.34 11.47
N GLY A 542 17.83 1.70 12.27
CA GLY A 542 18.73 2.36 13.23
C GLY A 542 18.12 2.69 14.60
N PRO A 543 18.75 3.58 15.40
CA PRO A 543 18.32 3.95 16.74
C PRO A 543 16.85 4.37 16.83
N MET A 544 16.11 3.81 17.78
CA MET A 544 14.68 4.01 18.02
C MET A 544 13.72 3.67 16.86
N ALA A 545 14.20 3.08 15.76
CA ALA A 545 13.35 2.73 14.60
C ALA A 545 12.21 1.75 14.94
N HIS A 546 12.39 0.92 15.97
CA HIS A 546 11.39 -0.03 16.49
C HIS A 546 10.11 0.63 17.04
N LEU A 547 10.10 1.95 17.21
CA LEU A 547 8.90 2.72 17.60
C LEU A 547 7.96 2.94 16.40
N PHE A 548 8.43 2.72 15.16
CA PHE A 548 7.57 2.59 13.99
C PHE A 548 7.04 1.16 13.89
N HIS A 549 5.81 0.97 14.38
CA HIS A 549 5.05 -0.28 14.37
C HIS A 549 3.54 0.04 14.29
N GLY A 550 2.71 -0.90 13.85
CA GLY A 550 1.24 -0.75 13.86
C GLY A 550 0.72 0.33 12.90
N VAL A 551 -0.49 0.85 13.18
CA VAL A 551 -1.07 2.02 12.50
C VAL A 551 -0.89 3.26 13.39
N LYS A 552 -0.50 4.39 12.79
CA LYS A 552 -0.19 5.65 13.49
C LYS A 552 -0.81 6.84 12.77
N GLU A 553 -1.08 7.93 13.49
CA GLU A 553 -1.30 9.23 12.86
C GLU A 553 0.00 9.75 12.25
N GLN A 554 -0.03 10.38 11.08
CA GLN A 554 1.17 10.88 10.41
C GLN A 554 2.04 11.83 11.28
N ASN A 555 1.43 12.59 12.19
CA ASN A 555 2.17 13.49 13.07
C ASN A 555 3.13 12.75 14.02
N TYR A 556 2.89 11.46 14.28
CA TYR A 556 3.75 10.58 15.05
C TYR A 556 5.19 10.49 14.51
N VAL A 557 5.40 10.65 13.20
CA VAL A 557 6.73 10.65 12.58
C VAL A 557 7.63 11.71 13.23
N ALA A 558 7.16 12.95 13.34
CA ALA A 558 7.90 14.03 13.98
C ALA A 558 8.21 13.75 15.46
N HIS A 559 7.29 13.08 16.18
CA HIS A 559 7.49 12.72 17.58
C HIS A 559 8.59 11.67 17.77
N VAL A 560 8.60 10.60 16.98
CA VAL A 560 9.65 9.58 17.03
C VAL A 560 11.00 10.16 16.61
N LEU A 561 11.05 10.98 15.55
CA LEU A 561 12.28 11.64 15.11
C LEU A 561 12.82 12.60 16.19
N ALA A 562 11.97 13.41 16.82
CA ALA A 562 12.38 14.28 17.90
C ALA A 562 12.91 13.47 19.11
N TYR A 563 12.16 12.46 19.55
CA TYR A 563 12.53 11.59 20.67
C TYR A 563 13.87 10.87 20.43
N ALA A 564 14.05 10.27 19.26
CA ALA A 564 15.26 9.51 18.92
C ALA A 564 16.52 10.37 19.03
N ALA A 565 16.47 11.62 18.58
CA ALA A 565 17.60 12.55 18.67
C ALA A 565 17.66 13.35 20.00
N CYS A 566 16.73 13.15 20.93
CA CYS A 566 16.56 13.92 22.17
C CYS A 566 16.31 15.42 21.93
N LEU A 567 15.55 15.71 20.88
CA LEU A 567 15.09 17.05 20.51
C LEU A 567 13.82 17.39 21.28
N GLU A 568 13.58 18.67 21.49
CA GLU A 568 12.37 19.21 22.14
C GLU A 568 11.07 18.59 21.57
N PRO A 569 10.06 18.24 22.39
CA PRO A 569 10.01 18.35 23.86
C PRO A 569 10.76 17.23 24.62
N TYR A 570 11.45 16.32 23.93
CA TYR A 570 12.06 15.12 24.50
C TYR A 570 13.55 15.30 24.86
N THR A 571 13.89 16.38 25.55
CA THR A 571 15.27 16.59 26.06
C THR A 571 15.68 15.49 27.03
N ASP A 572 14.72 15.03 27.84
CA ASP A 572 14.91 14.07 28.92
C ASP A 572 14.69 12.62 28.41
N CYS A 573 15.17 12.37 27.19
CA CYS A 573 15.20 11.03 26.60
C CYS A 573 16.00 10.04 27.49
N PRO A 574 15.66 8.74 27.53
CA PRO A 574 16.46 7.73 28.21
C PRO A 574 17.91 7.71 27.68
N PRO A 575 18.92 8.00 28.52
CA PRO A 575 20.29 8.21 28.06
C PRO A 575 21.13 6.93 28.04
N ASN A 576 22.15 6.95 27.17
CA ASN A 576 23.39 6.17 27.18
C ASN A 576 23.58 5.10 28.28
N THR A 577 23.62 3.83 27.85
CA THR A 577 24.10 2.61 28.57
C THR A 577 23.32 2.16 29.81
N PRO A 578 23.25 0.83 30.09
CA PRO A 578 22.36 0.28 31.10
C PRO A 578 22.88 0.50 32.54
N GLY A 579 22.50 1.63 33.15
CA GLY A 579 22.60 1.87 34.59
C GLY A 579 21.30 1.48 35.32
N SER A 580 21.41 0.79 36.45
CA SER A 580 20.26 0.37 37.27
C SER A 580 19.66 1.53 38.08
N GLY A 581 18.38 1.84 37.92
CA GLY A 581 17.68 2.86 38.71
C GLY A 581 16.15 2.73 38.67
N SER A 582 15.54 2.62 39.86
CA SER A 582 14.11 2.59 40.21
C SER A 582 13.09 3.24 39.26
N CYS A 583 11.94 2.58 39.09
CA CYS A 583 10.69 3.25 38.72
C CYS A 583 10.31 4.34 39.75
N LEU A 584 9.68 5.41 39.28
CA LEU A 584 8.90 6.34 40.10
C LEU A 584 7.48 6.40 39.55
N ASP A 585 6.49 6.15 40.41
CA ASP A 585 5.08 6.22 40.04
C ASP A 585 4.65 7.68 39.80
N TYR A 586 3.93 7.92 38.70
CA TYR A 586 3.21 9.17 38.47
C TYR A 586 1.76 8.88 38.04
N ILE A 587 1.03 8.18 38.92
CA ILE A 587 -0.40 7.90 38.75
C ILE A 587 -1.18 9.19 39.03
N GLY A 588 -1.79 9.80 38.00
CA GLY A 588 -2.42 11.12 38.19
C GLY A 588 -3.34 11.67 37.11
N TYR A 589 -3.74 10.91 36.07
CA TYR A 589 -4.69 11.39 35.06
C TYR A 589 -5.92 10.51 34.91
N VAL A 590 -7.09 11.17 34.95
CA VAL A 590 -8.41 10.55 34.84
C VAL A 590 -8.72 10.29 33.36
N SER A 591 -9.10 9.04 33.04
CA SER A 591 -9.64 8.71 31.73
C SER A 591 -10.99 9.40 31.53
N ARG A 592 -10.97 10.58 30.91
CA ARG A 592 -12.16 11.27 30.40
C ARG A 592 -12.39 10.85 28.96
N THR A 593 -13.53 10.23 28.72
CA THR A 593 -14.07 10.01 27.36
C THR A 593 -14.56 11.34 26.79
N HIS A 594 -13.65 12.17 26.28
CA HIS A 594 -14.03 13.38 25.54
C HIS A 594 -14.67 13.01 24.20
N SER A 595 -15.76 13.70 23.86
CA SER A 595 -16.39 13.59 22.55
C SER A 595 -15.57 14.37 21.53
N CYS A 596 -15.08 13.71 20.48
CA CYS A 596 -14.24 14.31 19.45
C CYS A 596 -14.98 15.47 18.74
N SER A 597 -14.67 16.71 19.13
CA SER A 597 -15.11 17.91 18.40
C SER A 597 -14.01 18.34 17.43
N THR A 598 -14.40 19.02 16.36
CA THR A 598 -13.45 19.63 15.41
C THR A 598 -12.77 20.88 15.95
N GLU A 599 -13.07 21.28 17.20
CA GLU A 599 -12.42 22.39 17.90
C GLU A 599 -11.18 21.91 18.66
N GLU A 600 -11.22 20.72 19.29
CA GLU A 600 -10.05 20.13 19.96
C GLU A 600 -8.91 19.83 18.98
N GLU A 601 -9.23 19.40 17.75
CA GLU A 601 -8.23 19.14 16.69
C GLU A 601 -7.53 20.42 16.17
N GLN A 602 -7.97 21.62 16.55
CA GLN A 602 -7.32 22.89 16.14
C GLN A 602 -6.11 23.26 17.01
N ASP A 603 -6.11 22.82 18.28
CA ASP A 603 -5.03 23.08 19.24
C ASP A 603 -3.83 22.14 18.99
N PRO A 604 -2.61 22.66 18.80
CA PRO A 604 -1.38 21.85 18.83
C PRO A 604 -1.27 20.90 20.03
N SER A 605 -1.82 21.25 21.19
CA SER A 605 -1.73 20.43 22.41
C SER A 605 -2.38 19.05 22.23
N PHE A 606 -3.53 18.96 21.54
CA PHE A 606 -4.23 17.71 21.24
C PHE A 606 -3.33 16.74 20.45
N TRP A 607 -2.73 17.22 19.36
CA TRP A 607 -1.85 16.41 18.52
C TRP A 607 -0.55 16.02 19.21
N ASN A 608 0.02 16.94 20.01
CA ASN A 608 1.21 16.66 20.81
C ASN A 608 0.95 15.58 21.87
N VAL A 609 -0.16 15.66 22.61
CA VAL A 609 -0.55 14.65 23.61
C VAL A 609 -0.84 13.30 22.95
N LYS A 610 -1.60 13.29 21.84
CA LYS A 610 -1.89 12.07 21.06
C LYS A 610 -0.60 11.41 20.53
N GLY A 611 0.37 12.21 20.08
CA GLY A 611 1.70 11.74 19.64
C GLY A 611 2.58 11.24 20.78
N GLN A 612 2.57 11.91 21.94
CA GLN A 612 3.28 11.50 23.15
C GLN A 612 2.73 10.19 23.74
N GLU A 613 1.42 10.00 23.77
CA GLU A 613 0.80 8.76 24.24
C GLU A 613 1.08 7.59 23.27
N ALA A 614 0.96 7.81 21.96
CA ALA A 614 1.34 6.81 20.95
C ALA A 614 2.83 6.43 21.00
N LEU A 615 3.69 7.33 21.51
CA LEU A 615 5.12 7.11 21.74
C LEU A 615 5.36 6.31 23.03
N ARG A 616 4.66 6.64 24.11
CA ARG A 616 4.70 5.89 25.37
C ARG A 616 4.26 4.44 25.17
N VAL A 617 3.15 4.22 24.47
CA VAL A 617 2.64 2.88 24.11
C VAL A 617 3.66 2.09 23.28
N ALA A 618 4.42 2.75 22.39
CA ALA A 618 5.47 2.11 21.61
C ALA A 618 6.71 1.73 22.45
N LEU A 619 7.05 2.54 23.46
CA LEU A 619 8.15 2.29 24.39
C LEU A 619 7.83 1.16 25.40
N ASP A 620 6.56 1.05 25.79
CA ASP A 620 6.07 -0.01 26.68
C ASP A 620 5.89 -1.38 25.97
N LEU A 621 5.86 -1.40 24.64
CA LEU A 621 5.61 -2.59 23.83
C LEU A 621 6.74 -3.64 23.95
N LYS A 622 6.39 -4.81 24.49
CA LYS A 622 7.32 -5.93 24.69
C LYS A 622 6.94 -7.13 23.82
N PRO A 623 7.86 -7.67 23.00
CA PRO A 623 7.64 -8.90 22.24
C PRO A 623 7.16 -10.06 23.12
N ASN A 624 5.98 -10.61 22.82
CA ASN A 624 5.56 -11.88 23.42
C ASN A 624 6.32 -13.03 22.72
N VAL A 625 7.26 -13.65 23.43
CA VAL A 625 8.16 -14.71 22.93
C VAL A 625 7.77 -16.13 23.38
N HIS A 626 6.55 -16.31 23.89
CA HIS A 626 6.03 -17.64 24.25
C HIS A 626 5.56 -18.43 23.04
N ARG A 627 5.32 -19.74 23.21
CA ARG A 627 4.61 -20.57 22.24
C ARG A 627 3.13 -20.14 22.17
N ALA A 628 2.60 -19.97 20.95
CA ALA A 628 1.17 -19.82 20.71
C ALA A 628 0.43 -21.15 20.98
N LYS A 629 -0.50 -21.13 21.91
CA LYS A 629 -1.48 -22.21 22.10
C LYS A 629 -2.52 -22.18 20.97
N ASN A 630 -3.06 -21.01 20.66
CA ASN A 630 -4.08 -20.85 19.62
C ASN A 630 -3.54 -20.01 18.45
N LEU A 631 -3.99 -20.32 17.24
CA LEU A 631 -3.69 -19.61 16.00
C LEU A 631 -5.01 -19.17 15.39
N ILE A 632 -5.13 -17.89 15.02
CA ILE A 632 -6.26 -17.39 14.23
C ILE A 632 -5.73 -16.57 13.06
N LEU A 633 -6.08 -16.98 11.84
CA LEU A 633 -5.85 -16.22 10.61
C LEU A 633 -7.19 -15.63 10.16
N PHE A 634 -7.24 -14.30 10.07
CA PHE A 634 -8.33 -13.55 9.46
C PHE A 634 -7.93 -13.13 8.05
N LEU A 635 -8.77 -13.45 7.08
CA LEU A 635 -8.59 -13.16 5.67
C LEU A 635 -9.72 -12.24 5.18
N GLY A 636 -9.37 -10.98 4.91
CA GLY A 636 -10.24 -10.08 4.15
C GLY A 636 -9.91 -10.27 2.68
N ASP A 637 -10.64 -11.16 2.00
CA ASP A 637 -10.35 -11.55 0.61
C ASP A 637 -10.63 -10.34 -0.31
N GLY A 638 -9.58 -9.84 -0.98
CA GLY A 638 -9.57 -8.53 -1.67
C GLY A 638 -9.34 -7.27 -0.79
N MET A 639 -9.11 -7.37 0.52
CA MET A 639 -9.09 -6.23 1.45
C MET A 639 -7.75 -5.42 1.46
N GLY A 640 -7.41 -4.78 0.35
CA GLY A 640 -6.22 -3.92 0.21
C GLY A 640 -6.21 -2.64 1.07
N VAL A 641 -5.10 -1.89 1.03
CA VAL A 641 -4.86 -0.70 1.87
C VAL A 641 -5.97 0.36 1.74
N THR A 642 -6.43 0.61 0.51
CA THR A 642 -7.54 1.52 0.20
C THR A 642 -8.84 1.03 0.83
N THR A 643 -9.14 -0.27 0.73
CA THR A 643 -10.33 -0.89 1.30
C THR A 643 -10.33 -0.84 2.82
N VAL A 644 -9.19 -1.12 3.48
CA VAL A 644 -9.02 -0.96 4.93
C VAL A 644 -9.29 0.50 5.34
N THR A 645 -8.71 1.47 4.64
CA THR A 645 -8.85 2.89 5.01
C THR A 645 -10.28 3.38 4.77
N ALA A 646 -10.92 3.00 3.67
CA ALA A 646 -12.31 3.36 3.38
C ALA A 646 -13.30 2.67 4.34
N ALA A 647 -13.03 1.43 4.77
CA ALA A 647 -13.82 0.71 5.77
C ALA A 647 -13.67 1.33 7.18
N ARG A 648 -12.48 1.83 7.53
CA ARG A 648 -12.24 2.61 8.76
C ARG A 648 -13.10 3.87 8.80
N ILE A 649 -13.11 4.63 7.71
CA ILE A 649 -13.94 5.83 7.55
C ILE A 649 -15.42 5.44 7.66
N LEU A 650 -15.85 4.38 6.97
CA LEU A 650 -17.23 3.89 7.05
C LEU A 650 -17.62 3.47 8.47
N LYS A 651 -16.79 2.72 9.21
CA LYS A 651 -17.06 2.30 10.61
C LYS A 651 -17.28 3.52 11.51
N GLY A 652 -16.51 4.59 11.32
CA GLY A 652 -16.67 5.85 12.06
C GLY A 652 -17.92 6.65 11.65
N GLN A 653 -18.24 6.71 10.35
CA GLN A 653 -19.44 7.38 9.84
C GLN A 653 -20.72 6.66 10.29
N MET A 654 -20.73 5.33 10.30
CA MET A 654 -21.80 4.50 10.89
C MET A 654 -21.95 4.73 12.41
N ALA A 655 -20.91 5.19 13.09
CA ALA A 655 -20.91 5.57 14.50
C ALA A 655 -21.18 7.08 14.74
N GLY A 656 -21.57 7.84 13.71
CA GLY A 656 -21.91 9.25 13.81
C GLY A 656 -20.71 10.21 13.91
N LYS A 657 -19.52 9.79 13.48
CA LYS A 657 -18.29 10.60 13.42
C LYS A 657 -17.93 10.99 11.98
N SER A 658 -16.89 11.79 11.81
CA SER A 658 -16.25 12.09 10.51
C SER A 658 -15.63 10.83 9.86
N GLY A 659 -14.90 10.02 10.63
CA GLY A 659 -14.49 8.66 10.26
C GLY A 659 -12.98 8.46 10.12
N GLU A 660 -12.24 9.46 9.67
CA GLU A 660 -10.79 9.35 9.39
C GLU A 660 -9.97 9.22 10.68
N GLU A 661 -10.45 9.80 11.79
CA GLU A 661 -9.89 9.65 13.13
C GLU A 661 -10.16 8.29 13.77
N THR A 662 -11.16 7.55 13.28
CA THR A 662 -11.56 6.26 13.84
C THR A 662 -10.47 5.20 13.67
N THR A 663 -10.62 4.09 14.39
CA THR A 663 -9.65 3.01 14.50
C THR A 663 -10.43 1.70 14.34
N LEU A 664 -10.10 0.90 13.33
CA LEU A 664 -10.53 -0.49 13.20
C LEU A 664 -9.91 -1.34 14.30
N LYS A 665 -10.44 -2.53 14.57
CA LYS A 665 -9.79 -3.46 15.49
C LYS A 665 -8.43 -3.89 14.98
N MET A 666 -8.32 -4.18 13.68
CA MET A 666 -7.04 -4.53 13.06
C MET A 666 -5.97 -3.42 13.22
N ASP A 667 -6.36 -2.15 13.20
CA ASP A 667 -5.45 -1.02 13.45
C ASP A 667 -4.81 -1.06 14.87
N THR A 668 -5.47 -1.72 15.84
CA THR A 668 -4.95 -1.87 17.21
C THR A 668 -3.90 -2.97 17.36
N PHE A 669 -3.61 -3.72 16.29
CA PHE A 669 -2.60 -4.78 16.34
C PHE A 669 -1.20 -4.15 16.29
N PRO A 670 -0.30 -4.49 17.23
CA PRO A 670 0.94 -3.74 17.40
C PRO A 670 1.97 -3.98 16.30
N TYR A 671 1.91 -5.08 15.55
CA TYR A 671 2.89 -5.40 14.52
C TYR A 671 2.26 -5.38 13.14
N VAL A 672 2.94 -4.75 12.17
CA VAL A 672 2.48 -4.63 10.79
C VAL A 672 3.63 -4.95 9.82
N ALA A 673 3.29 -5.63 8.73
CA ALA A 673 4.16 -5.90 7.59
C ALA A 673 3.40 -5.68 6.27
N LEU A 674 4.13 -5.52 5.17
CA LEU A 674 3.55 -5.59 3.82
C LEU A 674 3.80 -6.99 3.22
N SER A 675 2.85 -7.47 2.42
CA SER A 675 2.84 -8.82 1.84
C SER A 675 2.78 -8.74 0.31
N LYS A 676 3.84 -9.17 -0.37
CA LYS A 676 3.91 -9.26 -1.83
C LYS A 676 3.04 -10.41 -2.35
N THR A 677 1.96 -10.08 -3.06
CA THR A 677 0.82 -10.97 -3.35
C THR A 677 0.96 -11.84 -4.61
N TYR A 678 1.86 -11.49 -5.53
CA TYR A 678 2.04 -12.15 -6.84
C TYR A 678 2.06 -13.69 -6.78
N ASN A 679 1.46 -14.33 -7.79
CA ASN A 679 1.55 -15.78 -8.01
C ASN A 679 2.78 -16.10 -8.86
N VAL A 680 3.23 -17.36 -8.87
CA VAL A 680 4.48 -17.72 -9.58
C VAL A 680 4.39 -17.40 -11.09
N ASP A 681 3.21 -17.59 -11.70
CA ASP A 681 2.95 -17.32 -13.12
C ASP A 681 2.17 -16.01 -13.41
N GLN A 682 1.66 -15.29 -12.41
CA GLN A 682 0.92 -14.02 -12.61
C GLN A 682 1.40 -12.89 -11.68
N GLN A 683 1.57 -11.71 -12.28
CA GLN A 683 1.76 -10.44 -11.57
C GLN A 683 0.49 -10.10 -10.78
N MET A 684 -0.68 -10.18 -11.43
CA MET A 684 -1.99 -10.08 -10.77
C MET A 684 -2.44 -11.48 -10.29
N PRO A 685 -2.47 -11.73 -8.98
CA PRO A 685 -2.76 -13.07 -8.44
C PRO A 685 -4.26 -13.44 -8.47
N ASP A 686 -4.59 -14.65 -8.06
CA ASP A 686 -5.93 -14.99 -7.53
C ASP A 686 -5.89 -15.63 -6.13
N SER A 687 -7.05 -15.62 -5.47
CA SER A 687 -7.36 -16.24 -4.18
C SER A 687 -6.98 -17.73 -4.02
N ALA A 688 -6.61 -18.42 -5.10
CA ALA A 688 -6.11 -19.80 -5.03
C ALA A 688 -4.58 -19.88 -4.94
N GLY A 689 -3.88 -19.14 -5.81
CA GLY A 689 -2.43 -19.04 -5.75
C GLY A 689 -1.94 -18.37 -4.45
N THR A 690 -2.66 -17.34 -3.98
CA THR A 690 -2.43 -16.68 -2.68
C THR A 690 -2.83 -17.59 -1.52
N GLY A 691 -3.97 -18.27 -1.61
CA GLY A 691 -4.44 -19.26 -0.65
C GLY A 691 -3.38 -20.28 -0.30
N THR A 692 -2.72 -20.83 -1.33
CA THR A 692 -1.61 -21.79 -1.13
C THR A 692 -0.40 -21.13 -0.46
N ALA A 693 -0.11 -19.85 -0.76
CA ALA A 693 0.96 -19.11 -0.11
C ALA A 693 0.68 -18.93 1.40
N TYR A 694 -0.42 -18.27 1.79
CA TYR A 694 -0.67 -17.94 3.20
C TYR A 694 -1.12 -19.15 4.05
N MET A 695 -1.76 -20.17 3.47
CA MET A 695 -2.13 -21.40 4.21
C MET A 695 -1.03 -22.46 4.24
N CYS A 696 -0.17 -22.58 3.22
CA CYS A 696 0.81 -23.68 3.13
C CYS A 696 2.28 -23.22 3.25
N GLY A 697 2.60 -21.97 2.92
CA GLY A 697 3.97 -21.43 2.94
C GLY A 697 4.72 -21.57 1.61
N VAL A 698 4.00 -21.82 0.52
CA VAL A 698 4.56 -22.06 -0.81
C VAL A 698 3.72 -21.28 -1.82
N LYS A 699 4.32 -20.40 -2.62
CA LYS A 699 3.59 -19.74 -3.71
C LYS A 699 3.28 -20.76 -4.82
N ALA A 700 2.08 -20.64 -5.38
CA ALA A 700 1.56 -21.54 -6.40
C ALA A 700 1.22 -20.78 -7.70
N ASN A 701 0.68 -21.52 -8.68
CA ASN A 701 0.17 -20.94 -9.92
C ASN A 701 -1.28 -20.47 -9.75
N TYR A 702 -1.66 -19.47 -10.53
CA TYR A 702 -3.01 -18.90 -10.59
C TYR A 702 -4.09 -19.97 -10.82
N GLY A 703 -5.10 -19.99 -9.96
CA GLY A 703 -6.20 -20.95 -10.00
C GLY A 703 -5.87 -22.37 -9.50
N THR A 704 -4.69 -22.61 -8.92
CA THR A 704 -4.30 -23.90 -8.31
C THR A 704 -4.33 -23.82 -6.78
N LEU A 705 -4.72 -24.91 -6.11
CA LEU A 705 -4.93 -24.95 -4.65
C LEU A 705 -4.11 -26.07 -3.99
N GLY A 706 -3.38 -25.73 -2.92
CA GLY A 706 -2.71 -26.70 -2.07
C GLY A 706 -1.61 -27.50 -2.79
N VAL A 707 -1.07 -26.98 -3.88
CA VAL A 707 -0.05 -27.61 -4.73
C VAL A 707 1.06 -26.62 -5.07
N SER A 708 2.28 -27.10 -5.34
CA SER A 708 3.37 -26.22 -5.79
C SER A 708 3.16 -25.72 -7.22
N ALA A 709 3.84 -24.63 -7.60
CA ALA A 709 3.84 -24.09 -8.96
C ALA A 709 4.42 -25.05 -10.04
N ALA A 710 4.84 -26.26 -9.69
CA ALA A 710 5.07 -27.34 -10.66
C ALA A 710 3.77 -27.93 -11.24
N VAL A 711 2.60 -27.66 -10.63
CA VAL A 711 1.29 -28.08 -11.14
C VAL A 711 0.75 -27.03 -12.09
N LYS A 712 0.55 -27.40 -13.35
CA LYS A 712 -0.13 -26.55 -14.32
C LYS A 712 -1.64 -26.55 -14.05
N ARG A 713 -2.28 -25.37 -14.13
CA ARG A 713 -3.73 -25.24 -13.99
C ARG A 713 -4.49 -26.22 -14.90
N SER A 714 -5.51 -26.83 -14.32
CA SER A 714 -6.40 -27.87 -14.86
C SER A 714 -5.75 -29.22 -15.21
N ASP A 715 -4.41 -29.40 -15.13
CA ASP A 715 -3.78 -30.70 -15.34
C ASP A 715 -3.77 -31.55 -14.06
N CYS A 716 -4.85 -32.30 -13.87
CA CYS A 716 -5.02 -33.22 -12.75
C CYS A 716 -3.81 -34.15 -12.52
N LYS A 717 -3.13 -34.60 -13.58
CA LYS A 717 -2.07 -35.62 -13.48
C LYS A 717 -0.80 -35.09 -12.83
N MET A 718 -0.60 -33.77 -12.85
CA MET A 718 0.53 -33.11 -12.19
C MET A 718 0.36 -32.97 -10.67
N THR A 719 -0.88 -33.02 -10.16
CA THR A 719 -1.21 -32.88 -8.72
C THR A 719 -0.39 -33.85 -7.84
N LYS A 720 -0.25 -35.10 -8.29
CA LYS A 720 0.23 -36.21 -7.46
C LYS A 720 1.73 -36.13 -7.19
N GLY A 721 2.10 -36.02 -5.91
CA GLY A 721 3.48 -35.80 -5.47
C GLY A 721 3.92 -34.34 -5.55
N LYS A 722 2.97 -33.40 -5.66
CA LYS A 722 3.16 -31.94 -5.70
C LYS A 722 2.24 -31.18 -4.73
N GLU A 723 1.48 -31.91 -3.91
CA GLU A 723 0.67 -31.41 -2.82
C GLU A 723 1.56 -30.76 -1.73
N VAL A 724 1.07 -29.71 -1.08
CA VAL A 724 1.73 -29.03 0.05
C VAL A 724 0.79 -28.93 1.25
N GLU A 725 1.24 -29.40 2.43
CA GLU A 725 0.39 -29.43 3.63
C GLU A 725 0.13 -28.02 4.18
N SER A 726 -1.12 -27.69 4.47
CA SER A 726 -1.48 -26.42 5.12
C SER A 726 -1.07 -26.37 6.60
N VAL A 727 -0.96 -25.17 7.17
CA VAL A 727 -0.76 -24.94 8.61
C VAL A 727 -1.98 -25.45 9.41
N LEU A 728 -3.17 -25.41 8.82
CA LEU A 728 -4.40 -25.99 9.37
C LEU A 728 -4.27 -27.52 9.50
N HIS A 729 -3.83 -28.21 8.43
CA HIS A 729 -3.59 -29.65 8.46
C HIS A 729 -2.50 -30.01 9.48
N ARG A 730 -1.37 -29.28 9.47
CA ARG A 730 -0.26 -29.48 10.41
C ARG A 730 -0.63 -29.17 11.87
N ALA A 731 -1.56 -28.23 12.11
CA ALA A 731 -2.13 -28.00 13.43
C ALA A 731 -2.99 -29.19 13.89
N ARG A 732 -3.81 -29.78 13.01
CA ARG A 732 -4.61 -30.96 13.32
C ARG A 732 -3.74 -32.19 13.60
N LYS A 733 -2.71 -32.39 12.78
CA LYS A 733 -1.63 -33.39 12.92
C LYS A 733 -0.91 -33.27 14.27
N ALA A 734 -0.78 -32.05 14.79
CA ALA A 734 -0.24 -31.73 16.11
C ALA A 734 -1.27 -31.76 17.27
N GLY A 735 -2.43 -32.39 17.09
CA GLY A 735 -3.45 -32.61 18.14
C GLY A 735 -4.39 -31.43 18.42
N LYS A 736 -4.17 -30.27 17.79
CA LYS A 736 -5.06 -29.11 17.94
C LYS A 736 -6.42 -29.39 17.31
N SER A 737 -7.44 -28.67 17.76
CA SER A 737 -8.72 -28.61 17.06
C SER A 737 -8.63 -27.59 15.93
N VAL A 738 -9.34 -27.81 14.83
CA VAL A 738 -9.22 -26.92 13.67
C VAL A 738 -10.59 -26.51 13.13
N GLY A 739 -10.70 -25.24 12.72
CA GLY A 739 -11.94 -24.68 12.19
C GLY A 739 -11.73 -23.81 10.96
N ILE A 740 -12.75 -23.81 10.11
CA ILE A 740 -12.94 -22.91 8.98
C ILE A 740 -14.27 -22.20 9.23
N VAL A 741 -14.19 -20.89 9.42
CA VAL A 741 -15.32 -19.99 9.30
C VAL A 741 -15.06 -19.17 8.05
N SER A 742 -15.93 -19.30 7.07
CA SER A 742 -15.94 -18.42 5.91
C SER A 742 -17.37 -18.00 5.69
N THR A 743 -17.62 -16.75 5.39
CA THR A 743 -18.94 -16.36 4.90
C THR A 743 -19.22 -16.95 3.49
N ALA A 744 -18.19 -17.44 2.76
CA ALA A 744 -18.25 -17.94 1.38
C ALA A 744 -18.79 -19.39 1.31
N ARG A 745 -18.87 -19.96 0.10
CA ARG A 745 -18.76 -21.42 -0.07
C ARG A 745 -17.56 -21.91 0.73
N VAL A 746 -17.75 -22.87 1.64
CA VAL A 746 -16.60 -23.47 2.34
C VAL A 746 -15.66 -24.23 1.40
N GLN A 747 -16.09 -24.47 0.16
CA GLN A 747 -15.32 -24.99 -0.97
C GLN A 747 -14.68 -23.90 -1.87
N HIS A 748 -14.77 -22.61 -1.52
CA HIS A 748 -14.12 -21.54 -2.26
C HIS A 748 -12.58 -21.62 -2.15
N ALA A 749 -11.84 -20.85 -2.94
CA ALA A 749 -10.39 -20.97 -3.06
C ALA A 749 -9.65 -20.79 -1.71
N SER A 750 -9.88 -19.65 -1.07
CA SER A 750 -9.30 -19.25 0.22
C SER A 750 -9.47 -20.29 1.35
N PRO A 751 -10.69 -20.81 1.64
CA PRO A 751 -10.87 -21.85 2.66
C PRO A 751 -10.39 -23.23 2.16
N ALA A 752 -10.52 -23.54 0.87
CA ALA A 752 -10.08 -24.81 0.30
C ALA A 752 -8.55 -24.98 0.34
N ALA A 753 -7.76 -23.91 0.24
CA ALA A 753 -6.31 -23.97 0.46
C ALA A 753 -5.93 -24.45 1.88
N GLY A 754 -6.87 -24.45 2.83
CA GLY A 754 -6.71 -25.05 4.15
C GLY A 754 -6.75 -26.58 4.19
N TYR A 755 -7.27 -27.27 3.17
CA TYR A 755 -7.48 -28.73 3.23
C TYR A 755 -7.45 -29.49 1.89
N ALA A 756 -7.57 -28.82 0.74
CA ALA A 756 -7.71 -29.45 -0.58
C ALA A 756 -6.45 -29.27 -1.43
N HIS A 757 -6.23 -30.23 -2.32
CA HIS A 757 -5.15 -30.23 -3.31
C HIS A 757 -5.79 -30.44 -4.69
N VAL A 758 -5.85 -29.39 -5.52
CA VAL A 758 -6.45 -29.44 -6.87
C VAL A 758 -5.71 -28.55 -7.87
N ALA A 759 -5.64 -29.04 -9.11
CA ALA A 759 -5.11 -28.29 -10.24
C ALA A 759 -6.08 -27.19 -10.76
N ASP A 760 -7.35 -27.15 -10.33
CA ASP A 760 -8.25 -26.03 -10.65
C ASP A 760 -9.20 -25.71 -9.48
N ARG A 761 -9.24 -24.44 -9.05
CA ARG A 761 -10.14 -23.93 -8.00
C ARG A 761 -11.63 -24.12 -8.30
N ASN A 762 -11.99 -24.34 -9.57
CA ASN A 762 -13.37 -24.49 -10.00
C ASN A 762 -13.96 -25.90 -9.79
N TRP A 763 -13.17 -26.88 -9.35
CA TRP A 763 -13.64 -28.26 -9.13
C TRP A 763 -14.40 -28.43 -7.80
N TYR A 764 -15.45 -27.63 -7.59
CA TYR A 764 -16.21 -27.58 -6.33
C TYR A 764 -16.91 -28.90 -5.99
N SER A 765 -17.57 -29.52 -6.98
CA SER A 765 -18.21 -30.84 -6.92
C SER A 765 -17.73 -31.78 -8.03
N ASP A 766 -18.16 -33.03 -7.98
CA ASP A 766 -17.90 -34.03 -9.02
C ASP A 766 -18.53 -33.67 -10.38
N ALA A 767 -19.52 -32.78 -10.41
CA ALA A 767 -20.10 -32.23 -11.63
C ALA A 767 -19.16 -31.27 -12.37
N ASP A 768 -18.22 -30.65 -11.65
CA ASP A 768 -17.27 -29.67 -12.16
C ASP A 768 -15.96 -30.31 -12.67
N LEU A 769 -15.71 -31.57 -12.33
CA LEU A 769 -14.53 -32.33 -12.77
C LEU A 769 -14.66 -32.73 -14.26
N PRO A 770 -13.73 -32.31 -15.14
CA PRO A 770 -13.69 -32.84 -16.51
C PRO A 770 -13.31 -34.33 -16.50
N ALA A 771 -13.73 -35.07 -17.52
CA ALA A 771 -13.62 -36.53 -17.55
C ALA A 771 -12.15 -37.03 -17.45
N ASP A 772 -11.17 -36.27 -17.91
CA ASP A 772 -9.75 -36.59 -17.77
C ASP A 772 -9.20 -36.32 -16.36
N ALA A 773 -9.77 -35.38 -15.60
CA ALA A 773 -9.47 -35.21 -14.17
C ALA A 773 -10.07 -36.36 -13.33
N VAL A 774 -11.32 -36.77 -13.62
CA VAL A 774 -11.93 -37.97 -12.99
C VAL A 774 -11.09 -39.22 -13.28
N ASN A 775 -10.70 -39.45 -14.54
CA ASN A 775 -9.83 -40.56 -14.93
C ASN A 775 -8.39 -40.43 -14.38
N GLY A 776 -7.92 -39.21 -14.11
CA GLY A 776 -6.64 -38.94 -13.43
C GLY A 776 -6.67 -39.23 -11.93
N GLY A 777 -7.85 -39.46 -11.34
CA GLY A 777 -8.03 -39.75 -9.93
C GLY A 777 -8.19 -38.52 -9.03
N CYS A 778 -8.34 -37.32 -9.62
CA CYS A 778 -8.62 -36.11 -8.84
C CYS A 778 -10.01 -36.19 -8.19
N ARG A 779 -10.14 -35.47 -7.07
CA ARG A 779 -11.36 -35.37 -6.29
C ARG A 779 -11.80 -33.93 -6.16
N ASP A 780 -13.10 -33.73 -6.14
CA ASP A 780 -13.71 -32.44 -5.98
C ASP A 780 -13.48 -31.86 -4.57
N ILE A 781 -13.51 -30.54 -4.46
CA ILE A 781 -13.19 -29.81 -3.22
C ILE A 781 -14.19 -30.18 -2.11
N ALA A 782 -15.47 -30.38 -2.42
CA ALA A 782 -16.49 -30.85 -1.47
C ALA A 782 -16.18 -32.25 -0.90
N TYR A 783 -15.69 -33.19 -1.73
CA TYR A 783 -15.19 -34.47 -1.26
C TYR A 783 -13.95 -34.31 -0.36
N GLN A 784 -12.98 -33.50 -0.78
CA GLN A 784 -11.73 -33.30 -0.04
C GLN A 784 -11.96 -32.66 1.33
N LEU A 785 -12.96 -31.77 1.48
CA LEU A 785 -13.37 -31.12 2.73
C LEU A 785 -13.63 -32.10 3.88
N ILE A 786 -14.22 -33.27 3.58
CA ILE A 786 -14.61 -34.24 4.62
C ILE A 786 -13.63 -35.41 4.77
N HIS A 787 -12.67 -35.56 3.83
CA HIS A 787 -11.72 -36.68 3.78
C HIS A 787 -10.27 -36.30 4.10
N ASN A 788 -9.76 -35.16 3.64
CA ASN A 788 -8.33 -34.84 3.71
C ASN A 788 -7.87 -34.41 5.11
N THR A 789 -8.69 -33.62 5.80
CA THR A 789 -8.36 -33.05 7.11
C THR A 789 -9.54 -33.20 8.05
N ASP A 790 -9.27 -33.57 9.31
CA ASP A 790 -10.30 -33.77 10.32
C ASP A 790 -10.70 -32.45 10.99
N ILE A 791 -11.58 -31.70 10.34
CA ILE A 791 -11.99 -30.35 10.74
C ILE A 791 -13.14 -30.42 11.78
N ASN A 792 -12.97 -29.73 12.92
CA ASN A 792 -13.97 -29.67 13.99
C ASN A 792 -15.11 -28.69 13.68
N VAL A 793 -14.82 -27.54 13.09
CA VAL A 793 -15.85 -26.53 12.79
C VAL A 793 -15.76 -26.11 11.34
N ILE A 794 -16.85 -26.25 10.60
CA ILE A 794 -17.02 -25.82 9.21
C ILE A 794 -18.27 -24.93 9.20
N LEU A 795 -18.11 -23.62 9.06
CA LEU A 795 -19.22 -22.66 9.01
C LEU A 795 -19.10 -21.80 7.76
N GLY A 796 -20.20 -21.71 6.99
CA GLY A 796 -20.28 -20.86 5.80
C GLY A 796 -21.44 -21.21 4.89
N GLY A 797 -21.28 -21.00 3.59
CA GLY A 797 -22.19 -21.43 2.54
C GLY A 797 -21.72 -22.68 1.80
N GLY A 798 -22.42 -23.06 0.74
CA GLY A 798 -22.03 -24.14 -0.16
C GLY A 798 -22.76 -25.47 0.02
N ARG A 799 -24.05 -25.47 0.44
CA ARG A 799 -24.86 -26.71 0.52
C ARG A 799 -24.91 -27.50 -0.78
N ALA A 800 -24.98 -26.82 -1.94
CA ALA A 800 -25.29 -27.47 -3.22
C ALA A 800 -24.26 -28.56 -3.61
N TYR A 801 -22.97 -28.30 -3.40
CA TYR A 801 -21.86 -29.22 -3.73
C TYR A 801 -21.78 -30.45 -2.83
N MET A 802 -22.54 -30.46 -1.72
CA MET A 802 -22.58 -31.53 -0.73
C MET A 802 -23.78 -32.48 -0.92
N LEU A 803 -24.73 -32.13 -1.80
CA LEU A 803 -26.03 -32.80 -1.95
C LEU A 803 -26.19 -33.45 -3.33
N PRO A 804 -26.87 -34.61 -3.42
CA PRO A 804 -27.26 -35.22 -4.70
C PRO A 804 -28.11 -34.26 -5.55
N LYS A 805 -27.97 -34.34 -6.87
CA LYS A 805 -28.73 -33.51 -7.83
C LYS A 805 -30.25 -33.69 -7.77
N GLU A 806 -30.73 -34.81 -7.24
CA GLU A 806 -32.16 -35.06 -6.99
C GLU A 806 -32.66 -34.52 -5.62
N THR A 807 -31.80 -33.90 -4.81
CA THR A 807 -32.15 -33.36 -3.49
C THR A 807 -32.39 -31.85 -3.57
N ASN A 808 -33.58 -31.39 -3.17
CA ASN A 808 -33.90 -29.96 -3.06
C ASN A 808 -33.10 -29.30 -1.92
N ASP A 809 -32.77 -28.02 -2.08
CA ASP A 809 -32.21 -27.23 -0.99
C ASP A 809 -33.27 -26.95 0.10
N PRO A 810 -32.93 -27.03 1.41
CA PRO A 810 -33.90 -26.89 2.49
C PRO A 810 -34.50 -25.49 2.64
N GLU A 811 -33.85 -24.46 2.12
CA GLU A 811 -34.34 -23.08 2.11
C GLU A 811 -34.99 -22.73 0.76
N TYR A 812 -34.39 -23.21 -0.33
CA TYR A 812 -34.81 -22.90 -1.69
C TYR A 812 -35.34 -24.13 -2.41
N SER A 813 -36.64 -24.41 -2.29
CA SER A 813 -37.29 -25.56 -2.94
C SER A 813 -37.24 -25.57 -4.49
N SER A 814 -36.80 -24.47 -5.11
CA SER A 814 -36.52 -24.34 -6.55
C SER A 814 -35.05 -24.59 -6.93
N ARG A 815 -34.16 -24.78 -5.95
CA ARG A 815 -32.74 -25.14 -6.11
C ARG A 815 -32.53 -26.59 -5.67
N THR A 816 -31.51 -27.23 -6.22
CA THR A 816 -31.13 -28.63 -5.92
C THR A 816 -29.63 -28.71 -5.63
N GLY A 817 -29.17 -29.86 -5.13
CA GLY A 817 -27.75 -30.20 -5.11
C GLY A 817 -27.13 -30.26 -6.51
N GLU A 818 -25.81 -30.28 -6.59
CA GLU A 818 -25.08 -30.31 -7.86
C GLU A 818 -24.43 -31.68 -8.15
N ARG A 819 -24.27 -32.55 -7.14
CA ARG A 819 -23.53 -33.82 -7.27
C ARG A 819 -24.18 -34.85 -8.20
N LEU A 820 -23.38 -35.44 -9.10
CA LEU A 820 -23.79 -36.48 -10.05
C LEU A 820 -23.51 -37.90 -9.52
N ASP A 821 -22.54 -38.05 -8.61
CA ASP A 821 -22.19 -39.29 -7.91
C ASP A 821 -23.26 -39.78 -6.91
N LYS A 822 -24.33 -38.99 -6.74
CA LYS A 822 -25.50 -39.23 -5.87
C LYS A 822 -25.18 -39.33 -4.38
N ARG A 823 -24.03 -38.84 -3.94
CA ARG A 823 -23.62 -38.89 -2.54
C ARG A 823 -24.12 -37.68 -1.77
N ASN A 824 -24.36 -37.89 -0.48
CA ASN A 824 -24.74 -36.84 0.47
C ASN A 824 -23.60 -36.67 1.47
N LEU A 825 -22.69 -35.75 1.15
CA LEU A 825 -21.42 -35.57 1.87
C LEU A 825 -21.63 -35.05 3.29
N ILE A 826 -22.74 -34.34 3.55
CA ILE A 826 -23.17 -33.96 4.91
C ILE A 826 -23.48 -35.23 5.74
N THR A 827 -24.25 -36.17 5.17
CA THR A 827 -24.61 -37.42 5.85
C THR A 827 -23.39 -38.32 6.06
N GLU A 828 -22.49 -38.40 5.09
CA GLU A 828 -21.21 -39.11 5.21
C GLU A 828 -20.36 -38.50 6.34
N TRP A 829 -20.17 -37.18 6.38
CA TRP A 829 -19.43 -36.50 7.43
C TRP A 829 -20.05 -36.73 8.82
N LEU A 830 -21.38 -36.61 8.96
CA LEU A 830 -22.08 -36.92 10.22
C LEU A 830 -21.82 -38.35 10.69
N SER A 831 -21.77 -39.33 9.79
CA SER A 831 -21.45 -40.73 10.13
C SER A 831 -19.98 -40.96 10.50
N MET A 832 -19.06 -40.13 10.01
CA MET A 832 -17.64 -40.20 10.32
C MET A 832 -17.24 -39.48 11.63
N LYS A 833 -18.03 -38.51 12.09
CA LYS A 833 -17.67 -37.66 13.24
C LYS A 833 -18.57 -37.94 14.47
N PRO A 834 -18.03 -38.41 15.61
CA PRO A 834 -18.81 -38.55 16.84
C PRO A 834 -19.20 -37.17 17.40
N ASN A 835 -20.31 -37.09 18.16
CA ASN A 835 -20.83 -35.84 18.72
C ASN A 835 -20.98 -34.69 17.70
N SER A 836 -21.28 -35.04 16.45
CA SER A 836 -21.40 -34.11 15.33
C SER A 836 -22.80 -33.49 15.21
N ARG A 837 -22.86 -32.28 14.66
CA ARG A 837 -24.08 -31.58 14.30
C ARG A 837 -23.96 -30.97 12.91
N TYR A 838 -25.04 -31.08 12.14
CA TYR A 838 -25.26 -30.30 10.93
C TYR A 838 -26.36 -29.27 11.21
N VAL A 839 -26.18 -28.05 10.73
CA VAL A 839 -27.18 -26.97 10.76
C VAL A 839 -27.18 -26.23 9.43
N TRP A 840 -28.30 -25.62 9.06
CA TRP A 840 -28.40 -24.86 7.80
C TRP A 840 -29.14 -23.52 7.93
N ASN A 841 -29.63 -23.17 9.12
CA ASN A 841 -30.26 -21.89 9.41
C ASN A 841 -29.91 -21.36 10.81
N LYS A 842 -30.25 -20.09 11.07
CA LYS A 842 -29.97 -19.37 12.32
C LYS A 842 -30.59 -20.01 13.55
N ALA A 843 -31.83 -20.49 13.47
CA ALA A 843 -32.53 -21.08 14.62
C ALA A 843 -31.88 -22.40 15.05
N GLU A 844 -31.45 -23.23 14.11
CA GLU A 844 -30.67 -24.44 14.38
C GLU A 844 -29.28 -24.11 14.94
N PHE A 845 -28.60 -23.11 14.36
CA PHE A 845 -27.28 -22.63 14.77
C PHE A 845 -27.27 -22.08 16.21
N ASP A 846 -28.27 -21.29 16.58
CA ASP A 846 -28.44 -20.74 17.94
C ASP A 846 -28.75 -21.86 18.95
N ALA A 847 -29.48 -22.90 18.52
CA ALA A 847 -29.74 -24.10 19.31
C ALA A 847 -28.52 -25.02 19.49
N VAL A 848 -27.40 -24.80 18.79
CA VAL A 848 -26.16 -25.57 19.00
C VAL A 848 -25.56 -25.25 20.35
N LYS A 849 -25.66 -26.21 21.28
CA LYS A 849 -24.92 -26.22 22.53
C LYS A 849 -23.43 -26.44 22.26
N ASP A 850 -22.65 -25.36 22.26
CA ASP A 850 -21.21 -25.38 21.96
C ASP A 850 -20.37 -26.18 22.98
N TRP A 851 -20.82 -26.27 24.23
CA TRP A 851 -20.17 -27.14 25.23
C TRP A 851 -20.33 -28.65 24.92
N GLU A 852 -21.51 -29.07 24.44
CA GLU A 852 -21.87 -30.47 24.13
C GLU A 852 -21.47 -30.92 22.71
N THR A 853 -21.12 -30.00 21.81
CA THR A 853 -20.85 -30.31 20.38
C THR A 853 -19.36 -30.35 20.08
N ASP A 854 -18.83 -31.45 19.55
CA ASP A 854 -17.39 -31.59 19.25
C ASP A 854 -17.04 -31.40 17.77
N TYR A 855 -18.04 -31.59 16.90
CA TYR A 855 -17.96 -31.31 15.46
C TYR A 855 -19.21 -30.56 14.99
N LEU A 856 -19.05 -29.45 14.29
CA LEU A 856 -20.15 -28.64 13.75
C LEU A 856 -19.92 -28.32 12.26
N MET A 857 -20.91 -28.68 11.42
CA MET A 857 -21.00 -28.22 10.03
C MET A 857 -22.25 -27.35 9.88
N GLY A 858 -22.06 -26.06 9.63
CA GLY A 858 -23.12 -25.09 9.36
C GLY A 858 -23.03 -24.58 7.93
N LEU A 859 -24.00 -24.91 7.08
CA LEU A 859 -24.03 -24.52 5.67
C LEU A 859 -25.30 -23.70 5.38
N PHE A 860 -25.16 -22.37 5.39
CA PHE A 860 -26.27 -21.42 5.51
C PHE A 860 -26.89 -20.98 4.17
N GLU A 861 -26.19 -21.14 3.04
CA GLU A 861 -26.74 -20.92 1.69
C GLU A 861 -26.28 -22.03 0.71
N PRO A 862 -26.93 -22.20 -0.46
CA PRO A 862 -26.55 -23.20 -1.46
C PRO A 862 -25.17 -22.95 -2.06
N LYS A 863 -24.79 -21.68 -2.21
CA LYS A 863 -23.46 -21.20 -2.61
C LYS A 863 -22.98 -20.20 -1.55
N ASP A 864 -22.32 -19.10 -1.91
CA ASP A 864 -21.82 -18.12 -0.94
C ASP A 864 -22.99 -17.46 -0.20
N THR A 865 -22.83 -17.12 1.08
CA THR A 865 -23.95 -16.51 1.82
C THR A 865 -24.22 -15.07 1.35
N ARG A 866 -25.33 -14.48 1.81
CA ARG A 866 -25.75 -13.12 1.46
C ARG A 866 -24.77 -12.08 1.98
N TYR A 867 -24.60 -10.97 1.26
CA TYR A 867 -23.93 -9.78 1.79
C TYR A 867 -24.59 -9.34 3.12
N GLU A 868 -23.85 -8.79 4.09
CA GLU A 868 -24.39 -8.32 5.38
C GLU A 868 -25.50 -7.26 5.21
N LEU A 869 -25.41 -6.43 4.15
CA LEU A 869 -26.46 -5.47 3.78
C LEU A 869 -27.80 -6.14 3.39
N ASP A 870 -27.75 -7.38 2.89
CA ASP A 870 -28.91 -8.15 2.40
C ASP A 870 -29.20 -9.39 3.28
N ARG A 871 -28.48 -9.55 4.40
CA ARG A 871 -28.54 -10.75 5.24
C ARG A 871 -29.92 -10.88 5.88
N ASN A 872 -30.51 -12.08 5.81
CA ASN A 872 -31.73 -12.33 6.56
C ASN A 872 -31.36 -12.78 7.97
N ASN A 873 -31.34 -11.84 8.92
CA ASN A 873 -30.96 -12.09 10.32
C ASN A 873 -31.84 -13.12 11.07
N THR A 874 -32.92 -13.63 10.44
CA THR A 874 -33.74 -14.76 10.97
C THR A 874 -33.36 -16.12 10.39
N MET A 875 -32.57 -16.17 9.31
CA MET A 875 -32.13 -17.38 8.60
C MET A 875 -30.60 -17.54 8.59
N ASP A 876 -29.87 -16.43 8.53
CA ASP A 876 -28.41 -16.36 8.34
C ASP A 876 -27.70 -15.82 9.60
N PRO A 877 -26.69 -16.51 10.16
CA PRO A 877 -25.78 -15.91 11.15
C PRO A 877 -24.81 -14.93 10.49
N SER A 878 -24.41 -13.89 11.23
CA SER A 878 -23.33 -12.99 10.79
C SER A 878 -21.96 -13.67 10.89
N LEU A 879 -20.94 -13.10 10.25
CA LEU A 879 -19.56 -13.58 10.39
C LEU A 879 -19.10 -13.54 11.87
N THR A 880 -19.42 -12.45 12.59
CA THR A 880 -19.17 -12.31 14.02
C THR A 880 -19.82 -13.43 14.84
N GLU A 881 -21.07 -13.80 14.53
CA GLU A 881 -21.79 -14.88 15.22
C GLU A 881 -21.16 -16.26 14.95
N MET A 882 -20.77 -16.53 13.70
CA MET A 882 -20.08 -17.76 13.31
C MET A 882 -18.71 -17.91 14.00
N VAL A 883 -17.92 -16.83 14.04
CA VAL A 883 -16.62 -16.80 14.74
C VAL A 883 -16.78 -17.06 16.24
N GLU A 884 -17.79 -16.47 16.88
CA GLU A 884 -18.07 -16.74 18.29
C GLU A 884 -18.40 -18.22 18.55
N LYS A 885 -19.29 -18.82 17.74
CA LYS A 885 -19.66 -20.24 17.89
C LYS A 885 -18.47 -21.16 17.64
N ALA A 886 -17.65 -20.85 16.63
CA ALA A 886 -16.43 -21.60 16.33
C ALA A 886 -15.43 -21.57 17.50
N ILE A 887 -15.09 -20.38 18.01
CA ILE A 887 -14.15 -20.24 19.14
C ILE A 887 -14.68 -20.94 20.39
N LYS A 888 -16.00 -20.87 20.67
CA LYS A 888 -16.62 -21.57 21.82
C LYS A 888 -16.47 -23.09 21.75
N ILE A 889 -16.58 -23.70 20.56
CA ILE A 889 -16.35 -25.14 20.35
C ILE A 889 -14.87 -25.48 20.39
N LEU A 890 -14.05 -24.77 19.62
CA LEU A 890 -12.62 -25.08 19.42
C LEU A 890 -11.79 -24.93 20.70
N LYS A 891 -12.10 -23.94 21.55
CA LYS A 891 -11.36 -23.70 22.80
C LYS A 891 -11.51 -24.80 23.87
N LYS A 892 -12.40 -25.79 23.66
CA LYS A 892 -12.49 -26.98 24.51
C LYS A 892 -11.21 -27.83 24.47
N ASN A 893 -10.43 -27.77 23.40
CA ASN A 893 -9.20 -28.55 23.28
C ASN A 893 -8.08 -27.98 24.16
N PRO A 894 -7.48 -28.75 25.09
CA PRO A 894 -6.37 -28.28 25.93
C PRO A 894 -5.12 -27.91 25.11
N GLU A 895 -4.86 -28.58 23.98
CA GLU A 895 -3.75 -28.28 23.05
C GLU A 895 -3.98 -26.99 22.25
N GLY A 896 -5.18 -26.41 22.32
CA GLY A 896 -5.57 -25.22 21.58
C GLY A 896 -6.09 -25.52 20.18
N PHE A 897 -6.18 -24.48 19.36
CA PHE A 897 -6.80 -24.58 18.04
C PHE A 897 -6.10 -23.76 16.94
N TYR A 898 -6.39 -24.12 15.69
CA TYR A 898 -6.22 -23.26 14.52
C TYR A 898 -7.60 -22.86 14.01
N LEU A 899 -7.83 -21.57 13.76
CA LEU A 899 -9.06 -21.07 13.15
C LEU A 899 -8.72 -20.21 11.94
N PHE A 900 -9.22 -20.61 10.77
CA PHE A 900 -9.34 -19.73 9.61
C PHE A 900 -10.66 -18.97 9.72
N VAL A 901 -10.61 -17.66 9.57
CA VAL A 901 -11.77 -16.78 9.42
C VAL A 901 -11.59 -16.02 8.13
N GLU A 902 -12.58 -16.04 7.25
CA GLU A 902 -12.59 -15.28 6.00
C GLU A 902 -13.88 -14.48 5.90
N ASP A 903 -13.80 -13.20 5.52
CA ASP A 903 -14.99 -12.61 4.90
C ASP A 903 -15.08 -12.97 3.42
N LYS A 904 -15.87 -14.03 3.19
CA LYS A 904 -16.68 -14.39 2.01
C LYS A 904 -16.08 -14.37 0.59
N GLY A 905 -14.93 -13.75 0.38
CA GLY A 905 -14.68 -13.05 -0.87
C GLY A 905 -15.80 -12.06 -1.21
N ARG A 906 -16.49 -11.34 -0.30
CA ARG A 906 -17.48 -10.29 -0.73
C ARG A 906 -17.00 -8.88 -0.49
N ILE A 907 -15.93 -8.71 0.27
CA ILE A 907 -15.01 -7.60 0.01
C ILE A 907 -14.59 -7.70 -1.48
N ASP A 908 -14.02 -8.84 -1.89
CA ASP A 908 -13.72 -9.18 -3.29
C ASP A 908 -14.92 -9.09 -4.26
N HIS A 909 -15.95 -9.95 -4.15
CA HIS A 909 -17.10 -9.95 -5.06
C HIS A 909 -17.80 -8.57 -5.11
N GLY A 910 -17.79 -7.80 -4.01
CA GLY A 910 -18.35 -6.45 -3.96
C GLY A 910 -17.50 -5.43 -4.72
N HIS A 911 -16.17 -5.61 -4.78
CA HIS A 911 -15.27 -4.87 -5.65
C HIS A 911 -15.38 -5.34 -7.11
N HIS A 912 -15.44 -6.65 -7.38
CA HIS A 912 -15.74 -7.24 -8.70
C HIS A 912 -17.04 -6.69 -9.33
N ASP A 913 -18.13 -6.60 -8.54
CA ASP A 913 -19.41 -5.97 -8.90
C ASP A 913 -19.27 -4.44 -9.14
N SER A 914 -18.10 -3.84 -8.89
CA SER A 914 -17.84 -2.39 -8.74
C SER A 914 -18.74 -1.69 -7.71
N LYS A 915 -19.34 -2.41 -6.75
CA LYS A 915 -20.25 -1.88 -5.72
C LYS A 915 -19.54 -1.74 -4.37
N ALA A 916 -18.73 -0.69 -4.22
CA ALA A 916 -17.95 -0.45 -2.99
C ALA A 916 -18.80 -0.39 -1.71
N LYS A 917 -20.10 -0.08 -1.78
CA LYS A 917 -20.98 -0.10 -0.59
C LYS A 917 -21.14 -1.49 0.02
N TYR A 918 -21.18 -2.53 -0.80
CA TYR A 918 -21.19 -3.91 -0.32
C TYR A 918 -19.82 -4.27 0.26
N ALA A 919 -18.74 -4.11 -0.52
CA ALA A 919 -17.38 -4.46 -0.11
C ALA A 919 -16.95 -3.80 1.22
N LEU A 920 -17.19 -2.49 1.38
CA LEU A 920 -16.84 -1.78 2.62
C LEU A 920 -17.73 -2.17 3.82
N THR A 921 -18.99 -2.58 3.60
CA THR A 921 -19.85 -3.02 4.70
C THR A 921 -19.44 -4.41 5.20
N GLU A 922 -19.08 -5.32 4.28
CA GLU A 922 -18.50 -6.62 4.63
C GLU A 922 -17.19 -6.44 5.40
N ALA A 923 -16.30 -5.53 4.97
CA ALA A 923 -15.06 -5.20 5.69
C ALA A 923 -15.30 -4.65 7.12
N VAL A 924 -16.41 -3.94 7.35
CA VAL A 924 -16.82 -3.50 8.70
C VAL A 924 -17.33 -4.65 9.57
N GLU A 925 -18.02 -5.65 9.00
CA GLU A 925 -18.43 -6.87 9.73
C GLU A 925 -17.24 -7.82 9.99
N PHE A 926 -16.29 -7.90 9.06
CA PHE A 926 -15.01 -8.59 9.24
C PHE A 926 -14.21 -8.04 10.42
N ASP A 927 -14.12 -6.71 10.55
CA ASP A 927 -13.44 -6.07 11.69
C ASP A 927 -14.17 -6.31 13.02
N ARG A 928 -15.51 -6.43 13.02
CA ARG A 928 -16.28 -6.87 14.20
C ARG A 928 -16.01 -8.34 14.56
N ALA A 929 -15.81 -9.21 13.57
CA ALA A 929 -15.46 -10.60 13.81
C ALA A 929 -14.06 -10.75 14.42
N ILE A 930 -13.09 -9.93 13.97
CA ILE A 930 -11.76 -9.78 14.61
C ILE A 930 -11.93 -9.28 16.06
N GLU A 931 -12.73 -8.22 16.25
CA GLU A 931 -13.05 -7.66 17.58
C GLU A 931 -13.58 -8.73 18.52
N ARG A 932 -14.62 -9.46 18.12
CA ARG A 932 -15.24 -10.51 18.93
C ARG A 932 -14.30 -11.67 19.24
N ALA A 933 -13.43 -12.06 18.32
CA ALA A 933 -12.44 -13.10 18.59
C ALA A 933 -11.43 -12.69 19.68
N THR A 934 -10.97 -11.43 19.68
CA THR A 934 -10.05 -10.92 20.71
C THR A 934 -10.69 -10.80 22.09
N GLU A 935 -12.03 -10.74 22.20
CA GLU A 935 -12.75 -10.80 23.48
C GLU A 935 -12.86 -12.24 24.03
N LEU A 936 -12.87 -13.24 23.14
CA LEU A 936 -13.12 -14.65 23.46
C LEU A 936 -11.85 -15.48 23.70
N THR A 937 -10.67 -14.89 23.52
CA THR A 937 -9.33 -15.51 23.58
C THR A 937 -8.31 -14.58 24.24
N SER A 938 -7.05 -14.99 24.41
CA SER A 938 -6.03 -14.18 25.08
C SER A 938 -4.81 -13.91 24.20
N GLU A 939 -4.44 -12.64 24.02
CA GLU A 939 -3.17 -12.21 23.39
C GLU A 939 -1.89 -12.76 24.05
N LEU A 940 -2.03 -13.38 25.22
CA LEU A 940 -0.93 -14.01 25.94
C LEU A 940 -0.65 -15.45 25.46
N ASP A 941 -1.62 -16.12 24.84
CA ASP A 941 -1.51 -17.50 24.31
C ASP A 941 -2.01 -17.68 22.87
N THR A 942 -2.63 -16.65 22.29
CA THR A 942 -3.29 -16.69 20.97
C THR A 942 -2.58 -15.72 20.02
N LEU A 943 -2.04 -16.24 18.92
CA LEU A 943 -1.54 -15.42 17.81
C LEU A 943 -2.69 -15.13 16.85
N PHE A 944 -3.02 -13.85 16.73
CA PHE A 944 -3.93 -13.32 15.72
C PHE A 944 -3.09 -12.76 14.55
N VAL A 945 -3.45 -13.14 13.34
CA VAL A 945 -2.98 -12.52 12.10
C VAL A 945 -4.21 -12.09 11.33
N ALA A 946 -4.27 -10.84 10.87
CA ALA A 946 -5.29 -10.37 9.93
C ALA A 946 -4.60 -9.83 8.68
N THR A 947 -5.05 -10.24 7.50
CA THR A 947 -4.43 -9.90 6.23
C THR A 947 -5.47 -9.91 5.12
N ALA A 948 -5.15 -9.32 3.98
CA ALA A 948 -5.75 -9.72 2.72
C ALA A 948 -4.86 -10.72 1.99
N ASP A 949 -5.37 -11.27 0.90
CA ASP A 949 -4.64 -12.12 -0.02
C ASP A 949 -4.25 -11.38 -1.32
N HIS A 950 -5.12 -10.50 -1.81
CA HIS A 950 -4.86 -9.50 -2.84
C HIS A 950 -5.65 -8.21 -2.58
N SER A 951 -5.47 -7.22 -3.46
CA SER A 951 -6.21 -5.95 -3.46
C SER A 951 -7.18 -5.92 -4.64
N HIS A 952 -7.72 -4.74 -4.96
CA HIS A 952 -8.56 -4.42 -6.12
C HIS A 952 -8.04 -3.15 -6.81
N VAL A 953 -8.47 -2.87 -8.04
CA VAL A 953 -8.22 -1.55 -8.66
C VAL A 953 -9.18 -0.48 -8.11
N PHE A 954 -9.44 -0.55 -6.80
CA PHE A 954 -10.29 0.33 -6.02
C PHE A 954 -9.51 1.55 -5.50
N SER A 955 -10.11 2.72 -5.60
CA SER A 955 -9.47 4.01 -5.25
C SER A 955 -10.43 4.93 -4.50
N PHE A 956 -9.84 5.81 -3.68
CA PHE A 956 -10.56 6.82 -2.89
C PHE A 956 -9.78 8.15 -2.95
N GLY A 957 -10.32 9.14 -3.66
CA GLY A 957 -9.62 10.41 -3.94
C GLY A 957 -10.54 11.61 -3.99
N GLY A 958 -10.24 12.60 -4.83
CA GLY A 958 -11.02 13.85 -4.91
C GLY A 958 -10.52 14.95 -3.97
N HIS A 959 -11.41 15.86 -3.58
CA HIS A 959 -11.05 17.12 -2.89
C HIS A 959 -11.91 17.44 -1.65
N SER A 960 -12.73 16.48 -1.22
CA SER A 960 -13.83 16.69 -0.27
C SER A 960 -13.36 17.06 1.15
N PRO A 961 -14.19 17.78 1.93
CA PRO A 961 -13.89 18.07 3.33
C PRO A 961 -13.83 16.80 4.19
N ARG A 962 -13.22 16.94 5.37
CA ARG A 962 -13.28 15.98 6.48
C ARG A 962 -14.74 15.58 6.76
N GLY A 963 -14.99 14.29 6.99
CA GLY A 963 -16.32 13.76 7.29
C GLY A 963 -17.30 13.77 6.13
N ASN A 964 -16.85 14.01 4.90
CA ASN A 964 -17.64 13.73 3.71
C ASN A 964 -17.89 12.20 3.60
N PRO A 965 -19.10 11.74 3.20
CA PRO A 965 -19.38 10.32 3.09
C PRO A 965 -18.38 9.59 2.20
N VAL A 966 -17.83 8.46 2.64
CA VAL A 966 -16.72 7.78 1.95
C VAL A 966 -17.07 7.33 0.51
N LEU A 967 -18.36 7.08 0.25
CA LEU A 967 -18.93 6.75 -1.06
C LEU A 967 -19.65 7.94 -1.73
N GLY A 968 -19.59 9.12 -1.10
CA GLY A 968 -20.26 10.35 -1.54
C GLY A 968 -19.60 11.01 -2.74
N LEU A 969 -20.18 12.12 -3.17
CA LEU A 969 -19.63 12.92 -4.28
C LEU A 969 -18.33 13.64 -3.87
N SER A 970 -17.44 13.82 -4.85
CA SER A 970 -16.33 14.76 -4.73
C SER A 970 -16.84 16.19 -4.60
N SER A 971 -16.18 17.03 -3.80
CA SER A 971 -16.53 18.46 -3.70
C SER A 971 -16.20 19.28 -4.95
N ARG A 972 -15.43 18.73 -5.90
CA ARG A 972 -15.20 19.32 -7.23
C ARG A 972 -16.07 18.64 -8.27
N ILE A 973 -16.56 19.45 -9.21
CA ILE A 973 -17.14 18.99 -10.48
C ILE A 973 -15.97 18.68 -11.44
N ALA A 974 -16.14 17.69 -12.32
CA ALA A 974 -15.15 17.33 -13.34
C ALA A 974 -15.18 18.27 -14.56
N GLU A 975 -14.18 18.19 -15.44
CA GLU A 975 -14.07 19.05 -16.64
C GLU A 975 -15.20 18.81 -17.66
N ASP A 976 -15.91 17.68 -17.59
CA ASP A 976 -17.14 17.42 -18.35
C ASP A 976 -18.41 18.07 -17.74
N LEU A 977 -18.22 18.92 -16.73
CA LEU A 977 -19.24 19.64 -15.94
C LEU A 977 -20.18 18.74 -15.13
N LYS A 978 -19.83 17.47 -14.89
CA LYS A 978 -20.64 16.53 -14.10
C LYS A 978 -19.98 16.17 -12.76
N PRO A 979 -20.75 15.89 -11.69
CA PRO A 979 -20.20 15.35 -10.46
C PRO A 979 -19.53 13.98 -10.67
N PHE A 980 -18.74 13.54 -9.70
CA PHE A 980 -18.18 12.19 -9.63
C PHE A 980 -18.14 11.71 -8.17
N THR A 981 -18.11 10.40 -7.94
CA THR A 981 -17.93 9.84 -6.60
C THR A 981 -16.49 9.92 -6.15
N THR A 982 -16.32 10.04 -4.84
CA THR A 982 -15.03 10.01 -4.13
C THR A 982 -14.34 8.65 -4.32
N ALA A 983 -15.15 7.58 -4.24
CA ALA A 983 -14.77 6.21 -4.54
C ALA A 983 -14.96 5.91 -6.04
N LEU A 984 -13.97 5.27 -6.65
CA LEU A 984 -13.89 4.95 -8.09
C LEU A 984 -13.05 3.68 -8.31
N TYR A 985 -13.16 3.06 -9.48
CA TYR A 985 -12.35 1.90 -9.88
C TYR A 985 -11.51 2.19 -11.14
N GLY A 986 -10.42 1.46 -11.33
CA GLY A 986 -9.67 1.46 -12.60
C GLY A 986 -10.49 0.85 -13.75
N ASN A 987 -11.05 -0.35 -13.55
CA ASN A 987 -11.86 -1.07 -14.53
C ASN A 987 -13.12 -1.69 -13.87
N GLY A 988 -13.96 -2.39 -14.65
CA GLY A 988 -15.13 -3.12 -14.13
C GLY A 988 -16.50 -2.60 -14.60
N PRO A 989 -17.61 -3.21 -14.12
CA PRO A 989 -18.97 -2.97 -14.62
C PRO A 989 -19.52 -1.55 -14.32
N GLY A 990 -18.77 -0.75 -13.56
CA GLY A 990 -19.03 0.68 -13.36
C GLY A 990 -18.90 1.56 -14.61
N TYR A 991 -18.19 1.12 -15.67
CA TYR A 991 -18.00 1.92 -16.89
C TYR A 991 -19.33 2.17 -17.62
N LYS A 992 -19.77 3.42 -17.68
CA LYS A 992 -21.05 3.81 -18.28
C LYS A 992 -20.93 5.09 -19.09
N VAL A 993 -21.36 5.00 -20.36
CA VAL A 993 -21.41 6.13 -21.29
C VAL A 993 -22.84 6.33 -21.78
N ILE A 994 -23.42 7.48 -21.43
CA ILE A 994 -24.79 7.89 -21.76
C ILE A 994 -24.72 9.01 -22.79
N ASN A 995 -25.36 8.80 -23.96
CA ASN A 995 -25.37 9.74 -25.09
C ASN A 995 -23.96 10.22 -25.52
N GLY A 996 -22.96 9.35 -25.44
CA GLY A 996 -21.56 9.65 -25.79
C GLY A 996 -20.77 10.42 -24.72
N SER A 997 -21.28 10.51 -23.49
CA SER A 997 -20.62 11.16 -22.34
C SER A 997 -20.65 10.27 -21.09
N ARG A 998 -19.71 10.46 -20.15
CA ARG A 998 -19.74 9.80 -18.82
C ARG A 998 -21.11 9.98 -18.15
N GLU A 999 -21.59 8.99 -17.39
CA GLU A 999 -22.85 9.14 -16.66
C GLU A 999 -22.81 10.33 -15.67
N GLU A 1000 -23.98 10.92 -15.39
CA GLU A 1000 -24.13 11.94 -14.35
C GLU A 1000 -24.64 11.29 -13.06
N VAL A 1001 -23.92 11.50 -11.96
CA VAL A 1001 -24.24 10.91 -10.65
C VAL A 1001 -24.63 11.99 -9.64
N ASN A 1002 -25.65 11.72 -8.83
CA ASN A 1002 -26.08 12.56 -7.71
C ASN A 1002 -25.95 11.81 -6.38
N SER A 1003 -26.09 12.51 -5.26
CA SER A 1003 -25.89 11.93 -3.91
C SER A 1003 -26.86 10.79 -3.57
N THR A 1004 -28.11 10.84 -4.05
CA THR A 1004 -29.10 9.76 -3.86
C THR A 1004 -28.70 8.49 -4.61
N VAL A 1005 -28.16 8.63 -5.83
CA VAL A 1005 -27.63 7.52 -6.61
C VAL A 1005 -26.36 6.96 -5.94
N ALA A 1006 -25.37 7.82 -5.66
CA ALA A 1006 -24.10 7.43 -5.05
C ALA A 1006 -24.24 6.72 -3.69
N GLY A 1007 -25.23 7.10 -2.88
CA GLY A 1007 -25.51 6.48 -1.58
C GLY A 1007 -26.36 5.20 -1.62
N SER A 1008 -26.87 4.78 -2.79
CA SER A 1008 -27.70 3.57 -2.93
C SER A 1008 -26.87 2.28 -2.80
N ASN A 1009 -27.51 1.15 -2.45
CA ASN A 1009 -26.81 -0.14 -2.27
C ASN A 1009 -26.20 -0.64 -3.58
N ASP A 1010 -26.96 -0.60 -4.67
CA ASP A 1010 -26.57 -1.12 -5.98
C ASP A 1010 -25.77 -0.13 -6.85
N TYR A 1011 -25.27 0.97 -6.30
CA TYR A 1011 -24.45 1.88 -7.09
C TYR A 1011 -23.07 1.28 -7.35
N MET A 1012 -22.85 0.97 -8.62
CA MET A 1012 -21.55 0.61 -9.19
C MET A 1012 -20.77 1.91 -9.45
N GLN A 1013 -19.69 2.16 -8.70
CA GLN A 1013 -18.85 3.35 -8.88
C GLN A 1013 -18.15 3.32 -10.25
N GLN A 1014 -17.96 4.51 -10.84
CA GLN A 1014 -17.47 4.66 -12.20
C GLN A 1014 -16.05 4.08 -12.38
N SER A 1015 -15.78 3.54 -13.57
CA SER A 1015 -14.48 2.98 -13.96
C SER A 1015 -14.02 3.43 -15.35
N ALA A 1016 -12.72 3.31 -15.65
CA ALA A 1016 -12.11 3.81 -16.89
C ALA A 1016 -12.21 2.81 -18.06
N VAL A 1017 -12.41 1.52 -17.76
CA VAL A 1017 -12.39 0.42 -18.74
C VAL A 1017 -13.53 -0.56 -18.45
N PRO A 1018 -14.40 -0.88 -19.44
CA PRO A 1018 -15.49 -1.83 -19.26
C PRO A 1018 -15.00 -3.28 -19.14
N LEU A 1019 -15.38 -3.94 -18.05
CA LEU A 1019 -15.30 -5.37 -17.86
C LEU A 1019 -16.57 -5.84 -17.12
N ASP A 1020 -17.12 -7.00 -17.46
CA ASP A 1020 -18.24 -7.65 -16.73
C ASP A 1020 -17.94 -7.88 -15.24
N SER A 1021 -16.65 -7.92 -14.88
CA SER A 1021 -16.12 -7.97 -13.52
C SER A 1021 -14.87 -7.10 -13.43
N GLU A 1022 -14.75 -6.30 -12.37
CA GLU A 1022 -13.51 -5.59 -12.03
C GLU A 1022 -12.36 -6.59 -11.73
N THR A 1023 -11.10 -6.16 -11.87
CA THR A 1023 -9.91 -7.01 -11.64
C THR A 1023 -9.16 -6.69 -10.35
N HIS A 1024 -8.62 -7.72 -9.69
CA HIS A 1024 -7.74 -7.57 -8.53
C HIS A 1024 -6.60 -6.56 -8.76
N GLY A 1025 -6.22 -5.88 -7.69
CA GLY A 1025 -5.02 -5.05 -7.57
C GLY A 1025 -3.80 -5.92 -7.30
N SER A 1026 -2.66 -5.53 -7.89
CA SER A 1026 -1.40 -6.31 -7.87
C SER A 1026 -0.34 -5.73 -6.93
N GLU A 1027 -0.74 -4.83 -6.03
CA GLU A 1027 0.11 -4.23 -5.00
C GLU A 1027 0.23 -5.08 -3.72
N ASP A 1028 1.12 -4.65 -2.82
CA ASP A 1028 1.29 -5.26 -1.50
C ASP A 1028 0.07 -5.02 -0.60
N VAL A 1029 -0.32 -6.07 0.12
CA VAL A 1029 -1.39 -6.00 1.14
C VAL A 1029 -0.82 -5.97 2.55
N VAL A 1030 -1.63 -5.51 3.52
CA VAL A 1030 -1.20 -5.34 4.91
C VAL A 1030 -1.37 -6.66 5.68
N ILE A 1031 -0.34 -7.07 6.42
CA ILE A 1031 -0.45 -8.05 7.50
C ILE A 1031 -0.46 -7.30 8.84
N PHE A 1032 -1.54 -7.44 9.60
CA PHE A 1032 -1.66 -7.01 10.99
C PHE A 1032 -1.45 -8.22 11.92
N ALA A 1033 -0.63 -8.11 12.96
CA ALA A 1033 -0.36 -9.22 13.88
C ALA A 1033 -0.36 -8.82 15.36
N LYS A 1034 -0.92 -9.70 16.20
CA LYS A 1034 -0.98 -9.55 17.66
C LYS A 1034 -0.83 -10.88 18.39
N GLY A 1035 -0.12 -10.88 19.52
CA GLY A 1035 0.05 -12.05 20.39
C GLY A 1035 1.44 -12.70 20.35
N PRO A 1036 1.57 -13.98 20.74
CA PRO A 1036 2.85 -14.69 20.76
C PRO A 1036 3.49 -14.74 19.36
N MET A 1037 4.76 -14.35 19.25
CA MET A 1037 5.52 -14.26 17.99
C MET A 1037 4.98 -13.31 16.92
N ALA A 1038 3.97 -12.49 17.22
CA ALA A 1038 3.47 -11.48 16.27
C ALA A 1038 4.54 -10.46 15.82
N HIS A 1039 5.56 -10.22 16.65
CA HIS A 1039 6.71 -9.36 16.35
C HIS A 1039 7.64 -9.89 15.24
N LEU A 1040 7.41 -11.12 14.75
CA LEU A 1040 8.10 -11.68 13.59
C LEU A 1040 7.44 -11.26 12.27
N PHE A 1041 6.26 -10.64 12.32
CA PHE A 1041 5.69 -9.87 11.21
C PHE A 1041 6.25 -8.44 11.27
N HIS A 1042 7.13 -8.13 10.33
CA HIS A 1042 7.80 -6.85 10.20
C HIS A 1042 8.24 -6.64 8.74
N SER A 1043 8.56 -5.42 8.33
CA SER A 1043 9.13 -5.11 7.01
C SER A 1043 8.23 -5.54 5.82
N VAL A 1044 8.80 -5.71 4.62
CA VAL A 1044 8.12 -6.24 3.43
C VAL A 1044 8.46 -7.72 3.26
N GLN A 1045 7.46 -8.56 3.01
CA GLN A 1045 7.57 -10.02 3.04
C GLN A 1045 6.91 -10.67 1.84
N GLU A 1046 7.36 -11.87 1.48
CA GLU A 1046 6.57 -12.77 0.63
C GLU A 1046 5.35 -13.28 1.41
N GLN A 1047 4.18 -13.33 0.78
CA GLN A 1047 2.94 -13.81 1.42
C GLN A 1047 3.05 -15.22 2.03
N SER A 1048 3.91 -16.07 1.47
CA SER A 1048 4.23 -17.40 2.01
C SER A 1048 4.77 -17.36 3.45
N TYR A 1049 5.41 -16.27 3.86
CA TYR A 1049 5.96 -16.09 5.20
C TYR A 1049 4.89 -16.15 6.31
N ILE A 1050 3.63 -15.83 6.02
CA ILE A 1050 2.50 -15.90 6.96
C ILE A 1050 2.37 -17.31 7.55
N ALA A 1051 2.31 -18.32 6.69
CA ALA A 1051 2.21 -19.72 7.10
C ALA A 1051 3.42 -20.15 7.94
N HIS A 1052 4.62 -19.65 7.60
CA HIS A 1052 5.86 -19.97 8.31
C HIS A 1052 5.90 -19.38 9.73
N VAL A 1053 5.52 -18.11 9.91
CA VAL A 1053 5.47 -17.50 11.25
C VAL A 1053 4.41 -18.17 12.12
N MET A 1054 3.23 -18.45 11.57
CA MET A 1054 2.17 -19.15 12.33
C MET A 1054 2.57 -20.56 12.75
N ALA A 1055 3.20 -21.34 11.85
CA ALA A 1055 3.71 -22.67 12.18
C ALA A 1055 4.83 -22.63 13.24
N TYR A 1056 5.74 -21.66 13.14
CA TYR A 1056 6.80 -21.44 14.12
C TYR A 1056 6.25 -21.05 15.50
N ALA A 1057 5.31 -20.10 15.54
CA ALA A 1057 4.69 -19.63 16.79
C ALA A 1057 4.02 -20.76 17.58
N ALA A 1058 3.33 -21.68 16.89
CA ALA A 1058 2.70 -22.84 17.50
C ALA A 1058 3.62 -24.06 17.67
N CYS A 1059 4.89 -23.99 17.22
CA CYS A 1059 5.85 -25.10 17.19
C CYS A 1059 5.28 -26.37 16.54
N ILE A 1060 4.72 -26.20 15.35
CA ILE A 1060 4.24 -27.28 14.49
C ILE A 1060 5.11 -27.35 13.23
N GLU A 1061 4.99 -28.43 12.48
CA GLU A 1061 5.83 -28.73 11.31
C GLU A 1061 5.92 -27.53 10.33
N PRO A 1062 7.11 -27.18 9.81
CA PRO A 1062 8.41 -27.83 9.97
C PRO A 1062 9.24 -27.34 11.19
N TYR A 1063 8.62 -26.70 12.18
CA TYR A 1063 9.27 -26.03 13.32
C TYR A 1063 8.98 -26.70 14.68
N THR A 1064 8.98 -28.04 14.71
CA THR A 1064 8.78 -28.82 15.95
C THR A 1064 10.00 -28.78 16.88
N ASP A 1065 11.14 -28.28 16.39
CA ASP A 1065 12.39 -28.03 17.11
C ASP A 1065 12.44 -26.64 17.79
N CYS A 1066 11.31 -25.94 17.88
CA CYS A 1066 11.22 -24.65 18.55
C CYS A 1066 11.74 -24.74 20.00
N LEU A 1067 12.46 -23.70 20.44
CA LEU A 1067 12.91 -23.56 21.83
C LEU A 1067 12.07 -22.50 22.57
N LEU A 1068 10.75 -22.52 22.35
CA LEU A 1068 9.84 -21.52 22.88
C LEU A 1068 9.27 -21.93 24.23
N PRO A 1069 9.30 -21.05 25.26
CA PRO A 1069 8.73 -21.36 26.55
C PRO A 1069 7.21 -21.55 26.44
N LEU A 1070 6.73 -22.68 26.97
CA LEU A 1070 5.34 -22.82 27.38
C LEU A 1070 5.10 -21.86 28.55
N ARG A 1071 3.97 -21.14 28.52
CA ARG A 1071 3.59 -20.26 29.63
C ARG A 1071 3.12 -21.10 30.81
N ASP A 1072 3.79 -20.96 31.96
CA ASP A 1072 3.31 -21.55 33.20
C ASP A 1072 2.07 -20.80 33.71
N ASN A 1073 0.96 -21.52 33.85
CA ASN A 1073 -0.31 -20.99 34.34
C ASN A 1073 -0.27 -20.65 35.84
N SER A 1074 0.76 -21.07 36.60
CA SER A 1074 0.92 -20.72 38.01
C SER A 1074 0.95 -19.21 38.29
N GLN A 1075 1.42 -18.41 37.33
CA GLN A 1075 1.57 -16.94 37.47
C GLN A 1075 0.35 -16.15 36.99
N ALA A 1076 -0.72 -16.80 36.51
CA ALA A 1076 -1.93 -16.13 36.04
C ALA A 1076 -2.93 -15.75 37.17
N ALA A 1077 -2.67 -16.18 38.42
CA ALA A 1077 -3.46 -15.75 39.57
C ALA A 1077 -2.84 -14.49 40.22
N PRO A 1078 -3.49 -13.31 40.19
CA PRO A 1078 -3.14 -12.24 41.10
C PRO A 1078 -3.38 -12.74 42.52
N SER A 1079 -2.31 -12.83 43.32
CA SER A 1079 -2.35 -13.51 44.62
C SER A 1079 -3.42 -12.91 45.53
N LEU A 1080 -4.49 -13.67 45.84
CA LEU A 1080 -5.63 -13.23 46.66
C LEU A 1080 -5.21 -12.67 48.04
N SER A 1081 -4.05 -13.11 48.55
CA SER A 1081 -3.39 -12.56 49.73
C SER A 1081 -3.09 -11.06 49.68
N LYS A 1082 -2.90 -10.45 48.50
CA LYS A 1082 -2.73 -8.99 48.36
C LYS A 1082 -4.07 -8.23 48.44
N LEU A 1083 -5.16 -8.81 47.94
CA LEU A 1083 -6.49 -8.19 48.01
C LEU A 1083 -7.02 -8.19 49.45
N PHE A 1084 -6.75 -9.26 50.21
CA PHE A 1084 -7.16 -9.40 51.61
C PHE A 1084 -6.55 -8.34 52.54
N VAL A 1085 -5.30 -7.93 52.30
CA VAL A 1085 -4.63 -6.86 53.06
C VAL A 1085 -5.27 -5.50 52.80
N ILE A 1086 -5.77 -5.25 51.58
CA ILE A 1086 -6.45 -3.99 51.23
C ILE A 1086 -7.85 -3.94 51.86
N LEU A 1087 -8.63 -5.03 51.82
CA LEU A 1087 -9.97 -5.06 52.44
C LEU A 1087 -9.92 -4.85 53.97
N LEU A 1088 -8.89 -5.37 54.65
CA LEU A 1088 -8.73 -5.17 56.10
C LEU A 1088 -8.39 -3.72 56.49
N GLY A 1089 -7.88 -2.89 55.56
CA GLY A 1089 -7.55 -1.48 55.81
C GLY A 1089 -8.75 -0.53 55.82
N ILE A 1090 -9.91 -0.95 55.31
CA ILE A 1090 -11.08 -0.07 55.05
C ILE A 1090 -12.15 -0.18 56.18
N LEU A 1091 -11.97 -1.12 57.11
CA LEU A 1091 -12.99 -1.49 58.10
C LEU A 1091 -13.28 -0.55 59.31
N PRO A 1092 -12.54 0.53 59.60
CA PRO A 1092 -12.87 1.45 60.70
C PRO A 1092 -13.34 2.86 60.23
N ALA A 1093 -14.19 2.95 59.19
CA ALA A 1093 -14.58 4.24 58.58
C ALA A 1093 -16.09 4.45 58.31
N LEU A 1094 -16.98 3.75 59.01
CA LEU A 1094 -18.43 4.02 59.06
C LEU A 1094 -18.88 3.87 60.53
N PRO A 1095 -19.39 4.95 61.17
CA PRO A 1095 -20.81 5.26 61.00
C PRO A 1095 -21.15 6.78 61.07
N SER A 1096 -21.43 7.42 59.93
CA SER A 1096 -22.12 8.73 59.87
C SER A 1096 -22.56 9.07 58.44
N LEU A 1097 -23.66 8.46 57.98
CA LEU A 1097 -24.59 9.05 57.00
C LEU A 1097 -25.86 8.17 56.93
N LEU A 1098 -26.84 8.47 57.81
CA LEU A 1098 -28.13 7.77 57.83
C LEU A 1098 -29.23 8.72 58.32
N LEU A 1099 -29.47 9.80 57.57
CA LEU A 1099 -30.59 10.73 57.69
C LEU A 1099 -30.61 11.66 56.45
N THR A 1100 -31.82 12.07 56.05
CA THR A 1100 -32.20 12.86 54.84
C THR A 1100 -31.70 12.30 53.51
#